data_AF-A0A914WLA3-F1
#
_entry.id   AF-A0A914WLA3-F1
#
_cell.length_a   1.000
_cell.length_b   1.000
_cell.length_c   1.000
_cell.angle_alpha   90.00
_cell.angle_beta   90.00
_cell.angle_gamma   90.00
#
_symmetry.space_group_name_H-M   'P 1'
#
loop_
_entity.id
_entity.type
_entity.pdbx_description
1 polymer ?
#
loop_
_entity_poly.entity_id
_entity_poly.type
_entity_poly.pdbx_seq_one_letter_code
_entity_poly.pdbx_strand_id
1 'polypeptide(L)'
;MMRLSVALLLATAIAGCLSASLPQKEEQNVEMKPLRKIMIHGRPIHGLVPTPVEENKPENKAATTPAYYTQKLDHFDNTTQRTFQQRYWYNPAYLKSGGPIFLMLGGEGPASSSWITTDSLYFDTMAKKYNAAMFELEHRYYGETRPTSDQSTSNLKWLSSRQAVEDTAAFIRAMNSVHQWTNPKWIVFGGSYSGALAAWMRQNYPDIVAGAVASSGPVFAKLDFLEYIDVVQTSLRTYSSPCADNIQAGFVQLQQMMATAAGRKQLSTTFSLCPAFGDAMPSDKDIQNFYDTVMGNFMYTVQYSQDNVAYFANELTIPAVCAKMTANNGKSNVQKLADVNTFVGGFFGGGCTGTSYNDFIKGMQSTSFNSPYADSRSWVWQTCTEFGYFQSTDQTNNIFGSTVPVSFYVDQCTAIYGSQFNQQTISQSVDSTDAFYGGRDNYKGTNVVLPNGSVDPWHALGILTTKGTATAALITGTAHCADMYPPRSADPPGLTQARITIDQKIASIMQPCPAGYSVVVQGNNNCYKLVSSAKAWQDAENQCVSEGGHLASVHNAFENAALSTFASAANSNANTWIGLNNMNSPTSFTWSDGSSTMYTNWANGQPMQPTAMHCVQQGAKGSSSPALWMTASCSMAQQFVCSINQ
;
A
#
# COMPACT_ATOMS: atom_id res chain seq x y z
N MET A 1 -83.77 -18.66 33.62
CA MET A 1 -82.89 -19.83 33.91
C MET A 1 -81.60 -19.63 33.11
N MET A 2 -80.57 -18.86 33.47
CA MET A 2 -79.78 -18.58 34.68
C MET A 2 -78.74 -19.67 35.05
N ARG A 3 -77.45 -19.35 34.75
CA ARG A 3 -76.14 -19.79 35.34
C ARG A 3 -75.59 -21.16 34.89
N LEU A 4 -74.29 -21.42 34.58
CA LEU A 4 -72.96 -20.75 34.73
C LEU A 4 -71.94 -21.50 33.78
N SER A 5 -71.16 -20.86 32.88
CA SER A 5 -69.71 -20.49 32.94
C SER A 5 -68.58 -21.55 32.78
N VAL A 6 -67.89 -21.52 31.61
CA VAL A 6 -66.43 -21.33 31.31
C VAL A 6 -65.29 -22.32 31.74
N ALA A 7 -64.45 -22.63 30.72
CA ALA A 7 -63.01 -23.02 30.63
C ALA A 7 -62.57 -24.51 30.74
N LEU A 8 -61.93 -25.07 29.69
CA LEU A 8 -60.45 -25.11 29.48
C LEU A 8 -60.01 -25.99 28.26
N LEU A 9 -58.98 -25.52 27.52
CA LEU A 9 -57.96 -26.21 26.67
C LEU A 9 -58.27 -26.83 25.28
N LEU A 10 -57.57 -26.30 24.25
CA LEU A 10 -57.09 -26.92 22.97
C LEU A 10 -56.39 -25.78 22.17
N ALA A 11 -55.34 -25.89 21.34
CA ALA A 11 -54.59 -26.95 20.66
C ALA A 11 -53.21 -26.35 20.25
N THR A 12 -52.20 -27.10 19.78
CA THR A 12 -52.04 -27.39 18.33
C THR A 12 -50.87 -28.34 18.08
N ALA A 13 -51.06 -29.23 17.11
CA ALA A 13 -50.11 -30.17 16.55
C ALA A 13 -50.16 -30.08 15.02
N ILE A 14 -49.05 -30.42 14.35
CA ILE A 14 -48.92 -31.29 13.15
C ILE A 14 -47.65 -30.89 12.38
N ALA A 15 -46.69 -31.83 12.28
CA ALA A 15 -46.13 -32.33 11.02
C ALA A 15 -44.95 -33.29 11.30
N GLY A 16 -45.16 -34.60 11.10
CA GLY A 16 -44.09 -35.58 10.79
C GLY A 16 -43.93 -35.68 9.26
N CYS A 17 -43.02 -36.45 8.67
CA CYS A 17 -41.94 -37.33 9.10
C CYS A 17 -41.22 -37.71 7.77
N LEU A 18 -39.88 -37.75 7.73
CA LEU A 18 -39.12 -38.58 6.77
C LEU A 18 -37.68 -38.72 7.28
N SER A 19 -37.29 -39.97 7.49
CA SER A 19 -36.06 -40.42 8.13
C SER A 19 -35.01 -40.88 7.10
N ALA A 20 -33.79 -40.39 7.21
CA ALA A 20 -32.56 -41.13 6.89
C ALA A 20 -31.38 -40.51 7.66
N SER A 21 -30.66 -41.34 8.41
CA SER A 21 -29.64 -41.01 9.41
C SER A 21 -28.33 -40.48 8.82
N LEU A 22 -27.85 -39.33 9.34
CA LEU A 22 -26.47 -38.84 9.20
C LEU A 22 -25.60 -39.37 10.36
N PRO A 23 -24.30 -39.65 10.14
CA PRO A 23 -23.43 -40.16 11.19
C PRO A 23 -23.14 -39.07 12.23
N GLN A 24 -23.30 -39.41 13.52
CA GLN A 24 -22.92 -38.56 14.64
C GLN A 24 -21.42 -38.24 14.56
N LYS A 25 -21.08 -36.95 14.40
CA LYS A 25 -19.74 -36.45 14.70
C LYS A 25 -19.55 -36.52 16.22
N GLU A 26 -18.54 -37.26 16.66
CA GLU A 26 -18.00 -37.15 18.01
C GLU A 26 -17.63 -35.69 18.29
N GLU A 27 -18.33 -35.06 19.25
CA GLU A 27 -17.89 -33.81 19.85
C GLU A 27 -16.62 -34.10 20.66
N GLN A 28 -15.46 -33.89 20.05
CA GLN A 28 -14.23 -33.69 20.80
C GLN A 28 -14.39 -32.40 21.59
N ASN A 29 -14.48 -32.53 22.92
CA ASN A 29 -14.30 -31.44 23.87
C ASN A 29 -12.89 -30.84 23.67
N VAL A 30 -12.76 -29.90 22.74
CA VAL A 30 -11.61 -29.00 22.66
C VAL A 30 -11.80 -28.00 23.79
N GLU A 31 -10.99 -28.15 24.84
CA GLU A 31 -10.82 -27.13 25.86
C GLU A 31 -10.48 -25.81 25.15
N MET A 32 -11.45 -24.90 25.03
CA MET A 32 -11.24 -23.60 24.41
C MET A 32 -10.27 -22.81 25.28
N LYS A 33 -8.99 -22.80 24.89
CA LYS A 33 -8.00 -21.88 25.43
C LYS A 33 -8.59 -20.46 25.40
N PRO A 34 -8.40 -19.65 26.46
CA PRO A 34 -8.92 -18.30 26.49
C PRO A 34 -8.44 -17.54 25.24
N LEU A 35 -9.36 -16.79 24.61
CA LEU A 35 -9.07 -15.92 23.47
C LEU A 35 -7.80 -15.11 23.82
N ARG A 36 -6.70 -15.38 23.11
CA ARG A 36 -5.44 -14.67 23.34
C ARG A 36 -5.48 -13.40 22.51
N LYS A 37 -5.10 -12.27 23.13
CA LYS A 37 -4.79 -11.06 22.39
C LYS A 37 -3.56 -11.34 21.52
N ILE A 38 -3.77 -11.50 20.21
CA ILE A 38 -2.68 -11.67 19.25
C ILE A 38 -2.49 -10.32 18.58
N MET A 39 -1.50 -9.56 19.05
CA MET A 39 -0.97 -8.42 18.34
C MET A 39 0.34 -8.86 17.69
N ILE A 40 0.55 -8.56 16.41
CA ILE A 40 1.71 -8.98 15.64
C ILE A 40 2.51 -7.73 15.30
N HIS A 41 3.59 -7.44 16.03
CA HIS A 41 4.35 -6.18 15.90
C HIS A 41 3.46 -4.97 16.21
N GLY A 42 2.69 -5.09 17.30
CA GLY A 42 1.81 -4.02 17.76
C GLY A 42 0.55 -3.75 16.97
N ARG A 43 0.18 -4.58 15.98
CA ARG A 43 -1.08 -4.45 15.23
C ARG A 43 -2.00 -5.67 15.40
N PRO A 44 -3.31 -5.54 15.14
CA PRO A 44 -4.22 -6.67 15.02
C PRO A 44 -3.82 -7.62 13.89
N ILE A 45 -4.45 -8.78 13.86
CA ILE A 45 -4.15 -9.85 12.91
C ILE A 45 -4.49 -9.49 11.44
N HIS A 46 -5.33 -8.47 11.21
CA HIS A 46 -5.86 -8.08 9.90
C HIS A 46 -5.56 -6.61 9.56
N GLY A 47 -4.94 -6.35 8.40
CA GLY A 47 -4.83 -5.05 7.69
C GLY A 47 -4.11 -3.89 8.39
N LEU A 48 -3.48 -2.98 7.63
CA LEU A 48 -2.86 -1.73 8.12
C LEU A 48 -3.71 -0.48 7.83
N VAL A 49 -4.92 -0.60 7.32
CA VAL A 49 -5.82 0.55 7.14
C VAL A 49 -7.21 0.18 7.66
N PRO A 50 -7.75 0.89 8.67
CA PRO A 50 -9.08 0.62 9.17
C PRO A 50 -10.11 0.67 8.04
N THR A 51 -10.86 -0.42 7.90
CA THR A 51 -11.93 -0.53 6.91
C THR A 51 -13.02 0.51 7.18
N PRO A 52 -13.48 1.25 6.16
CA PRO A 52 -14.61 2.17 6.29
C PRO A 52 -15.84 1.49 6.87
N VAL A 53 -16.53 2.18 7.77
CA VAL A 53 -17.83 1.73 8.30
C VAL A 53 -18.90 2.11 7.28
N GLU A 54 -19.69 1.12 6.82
CA GLU A 54 -20.85 1.37 5.96
C GLU A 54 -21.99 2.00 6.77
N GLU A 55 -21.91 3.30 7.04
CA GLU A 55 -23.02 4.07 7.61
C GLU A 55 -24.06 4.34 6.51
N ASN A 56 -25.18 3.61 6.57
CA ASN A 56 -26.24 3.56 5.57
C ASN A 56 -25.83 2.79 4.30
N LYS A 57 -26.30 1.53 4.20
CA LYS A 57 -26.11 0.70 3.00
C LYS A 57 -26.58 1.47 1.76
N PRO A 58 -25.75 1.60 0.71
CA PRO A 58 -26.17 2.24 -0.52
C PRO A 58 -27.31 1.46 -1.17
N GLU A 59 -28.13 2.17 -1.93
CA GLU A 59 -29.13 1.55 -2.83
C GLU A 59 -28.48 0.66 -3.90
N ASN A 60 -27.15 0.80 -4.15
CA ASN A 60 -26.44 0.11 -5.22
C ASN A 60 -25.86 -1.26 -4.81
N LYS A 61 -26.73 -2.28 -4.79
CA LYS A 61 -26.36 -3.69 -4.52
C LYS A 61 -25.33 -4.30 -5.50
N ALA A 62 -25.09 -3.69 -6.66
CA ALA A 62 -24.20 -4.28 -7.68
C ALA A 62 -22.73 -4.31 -7.24
N ALA A 63 -22.30 -3.33 -6.43
CA ALA A 63 -20.91 -3.18 -5.99
C ALA A 63 -20.56 -3.95 -4.71
N THR A 64 -21.52 -4.65 -4.09
CA THR A 64 -21.27 -5.43 -2.86
C THR A 64 -20.90 -6.89 -3.14
N THR A 65 -21.16 -7.38 -4.36
CA THR A 65 -20.81 -8.75 -4.76
C THR A 65 -19.45 -8.77 -5.44
N PRO A 66 -18.46 -9.54 -4.96
CA PRO A 66 -17.17 -9.64 -5.61
C PRO A 66 -17.27 -10.33 -6.96
N ALA A 67 -16.45 -9.88 -7.90
CA ALA A 67 -16.14 -10.57 -9.14
C ALA A 67 -14.71 -11.14 -9.09
N TYR A 68 -14.37 -12.00 -10.05
CA TYR A 68 -13.06 -12.62 -10.15
C TYR A 68 -12.50 -12.48 -11.56
N TYR A 69 -11.23 -12.13 -11.64
CA TYR A 69 -10.45 -12.05 -12.86
C TYR A 69 -9.40 -13.17 -12.88
N THR A 70 -9.17 -13.77 -14.06
CA THR A 70 -8.14 -14.80 -14.22
C THR A 70 -6.77 -14.14 -14.38
N GLN A 71 -5.94 -14.24 -13.35
CA GLN A 71 -4.63 -13.61 -13.27
C GLN A 71 -3.50 -14.62 -13.50
N LYS A 72 -2.39 -14.18 -14.10
CA LYS A 72 -1.18 -14.99 -14.24
C LYS A 72 -0.48 -15.13 -12.88
N LEU A 73 -0.07 -16.35 -12.52
CA LEU A 73 0.63 -16.58 -11.25
C LEU A 73 1.99 -15.87 -11.19
N ASP A 74 2.75 -15.94 -12.29
CA ASP A 74 4.12 -15.43 -12.37
C ASP A 74 4.30 -14.56 -13.60
N HIS A 75 4.38 -13.24 -13.41
CA HIS A 75 4.59 -12.29 -14.50
C HIS A 75 6.02 -12.29 -15.04
N PHE A 76 6.98 -12.84 -14.29
CA PHE A 76 8.40 -12.84 -14.64
C PHE A 76 8.88 -14.16 -15.24
N ASP A 77 8.01 -15.17 -15.36
CA ASP A 77 8.26 -16.42 -16.07
C ASP A 77 7.20 -16.65 -17.16
N ASN A 78 7.60 -16.51 -18.43
CA ASN A 78 6.72 -16.71 -19.58
C ASN A 78 6.61 -18.18 -20.03
N THR A 79 7.36 -19.10 -19.43
CA THR A 79 7.31 -20.52 -19.77
C THR A 79 6.10 -21.23 -19.14
N THR A 80 5.57 -20.68 -18.05
CA THR A 80 4.39 -21.19 -17.34
C THR A 80 3.14 -20.41 -17.69
N GLN A 81 2.03 -21.14 -17.89
CA GLN A 81 0.69 -20.58 -18.13
C GLN A 81 -0.21 -20.72 -16.89
N ARG A 82 0.38 -20.93 -15.70
CA ARG A 82 -0.38 -21.07 -14.47
C ARG A 82 -1.11 -19.77 -14.13
N THR A 83 -2.37 -19.90 -13.76
CA THR A 83 -3.25 -18.79 -13.40
C THR A 83 -3.91 -19.01 -12.04
N PHE A 84 -4.49 -17.96 -11.50
CA PHE A 84 -5.35 -17.98 -10.32
C PHE A 84 -6.51 -17.00 -10.48
N GLN A 85 -7.46 -17.01 -9.55
CA GLN A 85 -8.58 -16.06 -9.52
C GLN A 85 -8.24 -14.90 -8.58
N GLN A 86 -8.16 -13.70 -9.13
CA GLN A 86 -7.97 -12.47 -8.36
C GLN A 86 -9.31 -11.79 -8.13
N ARG A 87 -9.63 -11.53 -6.87
CA ARG A 87 -10.92 -10.94 -6.45
C ARG A 87 -10.91 -9.42 -6.67
N TYR A 88 -12.04 -8.89 -7.11
CA TYR A 88 -12.24 -7.45 -7.25
C TYR A 88 -13.71 -7.06 -7.10
N TRP A 89 -13.99 -5.77 -6.91
CA TRP A 89 -15.33 -5.19 -6.99
C TRP A 89 -15.38 -4.07 -8.03
N TYR A 90 -16.58 -3.83 -8.57
CA TYR A 90 -16.84 -2.80 -9.58
C TYR A 90 -18.10 -2.02 -9.24
N ASN A 91 -17.98 -0.69 -9.20
CA ASN A 91 -19.08 0.23 -9.01
C ASN A 91 -19.16 1.22 -10.19
N PRO A 92 -20.12 1.05 -11.12
CA PRO A 92 -20.32 1.96 -12.26
C PRO A 92 -21.22 3.16 -11.95
N ALA A 93 -21.68 3.37 -10.71
CA ALA A 93 -22.80 4.27 -10.39
C ALA A 93 -22.70 5.68 -11.00
N TYR A 94 -21.49 6.24 -11.05
CA TYR A 94 -21.26 7.63 -11.48
C TYR A 94 -20.67 7.74 -12.88
N LEU A 95 -20.36 6.62 -13.54
CA LEU A 95 -19.67 6.62 -14.82
C LEU A 95 -20.50 7.32 -15.90
N LYS A 96 -19.91 8.35 -16.52
CA LYS A 96 -20.44 8.99 -17.74
C LYS A 96 -19.39 8.97 -18.84
N SER A 97 -19.82 9.22 -20.08
CA SER A 97 -18.91 9.30 -21.23
C SER A 97 -17.79 10.33 -20.99
N GLY A 98 -16.54 9.91 -21.20
CA GLY A 98 -15.34 10.72 -20.94
C GLY A 98 -14.89 10.78 -19.47
N GLY A 99 -15.61 10.14 -18.55
CA GLY A 99 -15.20 10.02 -17.15
C GLY A 99 -13.99 9.08 -16.96
N PRO A 100 -13.19 9.28 -15.91
CA PRO A 100 -12.07 8.41 -15.60
C PRO A 100 -12.53 7.09 -14.95
N ILE A 101 -11.57 6.20 -14.70
CA ILE A 101 -11.78 5.03 -13.85
C ILE A 101 -10.86 5.14 -12.64
N PHE A 102 -11.43 5.04 -11.46
CA PHE A 102 -10.70 5.03 -10.20
C PHE A 102 -10.49 3.59 -9.74
N LEU A 103 -9.27 3.27 -9.32
CA LEU A 103 -8.90 1.95 -8.84
C LEU A 103 -8.31 2.06 -7.44
N MET A 104 -9.03 1.55 -6.45
CA MET A 104 -8.49 1.31 -5.11
C MET A 104 -7.70 0.01 -5.09
N LEU A 105 -6.44 0.06 -4.67
CA LEU A 105 -5.62 -1.13 -4.48
C LEU A 105 -5.82 -1.68 -3.06
N GLY A 106 -6.07 -2.98 -2.97
CA GLY A 106 -5.99 -3.71 -1.70
C GLY A 106 -4.55 -3.78 -1.19
N GLY A 107 -4.40 -3.71 0.13
CA GLY A 107 -3.13 -3.86 0.82
C GLY A 107 -2.95 -5.25 1.42
N GLU A 108 -2.29 -5.28 2.55
CA GLU A 108 -1.91 -6.43 3.36
C GLU A 108 -3.04 -6.97 4.27
N GLY A 109 -4.21 -7.15 3.67
CA GLY A 109 -5.36 -7.75 4.33
C GLY A 109 -6.50 -8.02 3.35
N PRO A 110 -7.59 -8.64 3.82
CA PRO A 110 -8.77 -8.87 3.00
C PRO A 110 -9.33 -7.53 2.52
N ALA A 111 -9.56 -7.42 1.22
CA ALA A 111 -10.21 -6.25 0.62
C ALA A 111 -11.70 -6.20 1.01
N SER A 112 -12.27 -5.00 1.03
CA SER A 112 -13.62 -4.74 1.50
C SER A 112 -14.29 -3.70 0.62
N SER A 113 -15.38 -4.12 -0.05
CA SER A 113 -16.17 -3.27 -0.95
C SER A 113 -16.57 -1.92 -0.35
N SER A 114 -16.58 -1.78 0.98
CA SER A 114 -16.83 -0.53 1.69
C SER A 114 -15.98 0.64 1.17
N TRP A 115 -14.78 0.42 0.62
CA TRP A 115 -13.98 1.47 -0.02
C TRP A 115 -14.62 2.08 -1.27
N ILE A 116 -15.47 1.34 -1.97
CA ILE A 116 -16.14 1.78 -3.21
C ILE A 116 -17.67 1.82 -3.08
N THR A 117 -18.21 1.46 -1.92
CA THR A 117 -19.65 1.53 -1.61
C THR A 117 -19.97 2.59 -0.57
N THR A 118 -19.02 3.10 0.22
CA THR A 118 -19.34 4.10 1.25
C THR A 118 -19.43 5.51 0.68
N ASP A 119 -20.65 6.03 0.54
CA ASP A 119 -21.01 7.33 -0.05
C ASP A 119 -20.39 8.57 0.61
N SER A 120 -19.82 8.44 1.82
CA SER A 120 -19.21 9.55 2.57
C SER A 120 -17.70 9.64 2.40
N LEU A 121 -17.06 8.64 1.79
CA LEU A 121 -15.62 8.64 1.60
C LEU A 121 -15.17 9.74 0.65
N TYR A 122 -13.94 10.21 0.86
CA TYR A 122 -13.34 11.18 -0.05
C TYR A 122 -13.19 10.59 -1.47
N PHE A 123 -12.85 9.30 -1.57
CA PHE A 123 -12.79 8.56 -2.84
C PHE A 123 -14.12 8.57 -3.60
N ASP A 124 -15.24 8.33 -2.91
CA ASP A 124 -16.60 8.38 -3.48
C ASP A 124 -16.98 9.80 -3.93
N THR A 125 -16.70 10.80 -3.09
CA THR A 125 -16.93 12.22 -3.39
C THR A 125 -16.24 12.62 -4.70
N MET A 126 -15.01 12.14 -4.89
CA MET A 126 -14.23 12.37 -6.10
C MET A 126 -14.84 11.63 -7.30
N ALA A 127 -15.27 10.37 -7.14
CA ALA A 127 -15.90 9.63 -8.23
C ALA A 127 -17.19 10.30 -8.72
N LYS A 128 -18.04 10.79 -7.80
CA LYS A 128 -19.22 11.61 -8.12
C LYS A 128 -18.85 12.86 -8.92
N LYS A 129 -17.83 13.59 -8.48
CA LYS A 129 -17.38 14.84 -9.11
C LYS A 129 -16.87 14.64 -10.54
N TYR A 130 -16.06 13.60 -10.77
CA TYR A 130 -15.43 13.35 -12.07
C TYR A 130 -16.23 12.40 -12.97
N ASN A 131 -17.41 11.95 -12.52
CA ASN A 131 -18.23 10.95 -13.20
C ASN A 131 -17.46 9.65 -13.47
N ALA A 132 -16.75 9.17 -12.45
CA ALA A 132 -15.85 8.02 -12.56
C ALA A 132 -16.56 6.69 -12.32
N ALA A 133 -16.09 5.64 -12.97
CA ALA A 133 -16.27 4.28 -12.46
C ALA A 133 -15.28 4.00 -11.34
N MET A 134 -15.62 3.13 -10.40
CA MET A 134 -14.75 2.72 -9.31
C MET A 134 -14.51 1.20 -9.32
N PHE A 135 -13.28 0.80 -9.05
CA PHE A 135 -12.88 -0.58 -8.81
C PHE A 135 -12.13 -0.66 -7.48
N GLU A 136 -12.20 -1.84 -6.86
CA GLU A 136 -11.28 -2.26 -5.79
C GLU A 136 -10.68 -3.61 -6.19
N LEU A 137 -9.35 -3.70 -6.21
CA LEU A 137 -8.64 -4.93 -6.58
C LEU A 137 -7.96 -5.53 -5.36
N GLU A 138 -8.29 -6.76 -5.00
CA GLU A 138 -7.66 -7.45 -3.88
C GLU A 138 -6.23 -7.89 -4.22
N HIS A 139 -5.34 -7.73 -3.25
CA HIS A 139 -3.94 -8.09 -3.39
C HIS A 139 -3.75 -9.62 -3.40
N ARG A 140 -2.80 -10.11 -4.21
CA ARG A 140 -2.43 -11.53 -4.20
C ARG A 140 -2.02 -12.01 -2.80
N TYR A 141 -2.44 -13.22 -2.41
CA TYR A 141 -2.16 -13.85 -1.10
C TYR A 141 -2.86 -13.25 0.13
N TYR A 142 -3.79 -12.31 -0.06
CA TYR A 142 -4.61 -11.78 1.02
C TYR A 142 -6.10 -12.07 0.75
N GLY A 143 -6.85 -12.26 1.83
CA GLY A 143 -8.29 -12.55 1.75
C GLY A 143 -8.63 -13.79 0.90
N GLU A 144 -9.47 -13.60 -0.11
CA GLU A 144 -9.93 -14.69 -0.98
C GLU A 144 -9.12 -14.80 -2.28
N THR A 145 -8.15 -13.91 -2.48
CA THR A 145 -7.21 -13.99 -3.59
C THR A 145 -6.06 -14.93 -3.23
N ARG A 146 -6.21 -16.20 -3.60
CA ARG A 146 -5.32 -17.31 -3.18
C ARG A 146 -4.62 -17.93 -4.40
N PRO A 147 -3.40 -17.49 -4.76
CA PRO A 147 -2.73 -17.92 -6.00
C PRO A 147 -2.25 -19.37 -5.99
N THR A 148 -2.17 -19.98 -4.81
CA THR A 148 -1.63 -21.33 -4.57
C THR A 148 -2.53 -22.07 -3.58
N SER A 149 -2.24 -23.35 -3.34
CA SER A 149 -3.02 -24.17 -2.40
C SER A 149 -2.83 -23.77 -0.94
N ASP A 150 -1.68 -23.20 -0.60
CA ASP A 150 -1.31 -22.80 0.76
C ASP A 150 -0.22 -21.71 0.75
N GLN A 151 0.13 -21.21 1.92
CA GLN A 151 1.18 -20.21 2.17
C GLN A 151 2.49 -20.88 2.65
N SER A 152 2.82 -22.07 2.15
CA SER A 152 4.14 -22.65 2.39
C SER A 152 5.24 -21.72 1.83
N THR A 153 6.43 -21.75 2.42
CA THR A 153 7.57 -20.90 1.98
C THR A 153 7.84 -21.03 0.47
N SER A 154 7.71 -22.23 -0.09
CA SER A 154 7.86 -22.47 -1.53
C SER A 154 6.76 -21.85 -2.39
N ASN A 155 5.56 -21.67 -1.84
CA ASN A 155 4.43 -21.04 -2.50
C ASN A 155 4.42 -19.51 -2.31
N LEU A 156 4.95 -18.99 -1.20
CA LEU A 156 5.03 -17.55 -0.97
C LEU A 156 6.04 -16.82 -1.88
N LYS A 157 6.90 -17.52 -2.61
CA LYS A 157 7.85 -16.89 -3.55
C LYS A 157 7.21 -16.01 -4.64
N TRP A 158 5.91 -16.18 -4.91
CA TRP A 158 5.15 -15.32 -5.83
C TRP A 158 4.43 -14.16 -5.14
N LEU A 159 4.56 -14.02 -3.82
CA LEU A 159 4.13 -12.85 -3.07
C LEU A 159 5.28 -11.85 -3.05
N SER A 160 5.17 -10.83 -3.89
CA SER A 160 6.07 -9.67 -3.92
C SER A 160 5.33 -8.44 -4.44
N SER A 161 5.78 -7.24 -4.07
CA SER A 161 5.20 -5.99 -4.62
C SER A 161 5.40 -5.89 -6.11
N ARG A 162 6.51 -6.43 -6.63
CA ARG A 162 6.77 -6.45 -8.08
C ARG A 162 5.68 -7.24 -8.81
N GLN A 163 5.35 -8.42 -8.32
CA GLN A 163 4.25 -9.21 -8.90
C GLN A 163 2.88 -8.53 -8.72
N ALA A 164 2.64 -7.82 -7.62
CA ALA A 164 1.38 -7.10 -7.39
C ALA A 164 1.18 -5.87 -8.30
N VAL A 165 2.27 -5.16 -8.60
CA VAL A 165 2.29 -4.08 -9.61
C VAL A 165 1.94 -4.68 -10.98
N GLU A 166 2.53 -5.81 -11.36
CA GLU A 166 2.20 -6.51 -12.61
C GLU A 166 0.75 -7.02 -12.65
N ASP A 167 0.22 -7.53 -11.53
CA ASP A 167 -1.18 -7.91 -11.42
C ASP A 167 -2.11 -6.76 -11.77
N THR A 168 -1.83 -5.60 -11.20
CA THR A 168 -2.63 -4.39 -11.39
C THR A 168 -2.58 -3.95 -12.85
N ALA A 169 -1.39 -3.97 -13.47
CA ALA A 169 -1.24 -3.63 -14.88
C ALA A 169 -2.00 -4.61 -15.79
N ALA A 170 -1.93 -5.91 -15.52
CA ALA A 170 -2.68 -6.93 -16.24
C ALA A 170 -4.19 -6.77 -16.06
N PHE A 171 -4.64 -6.47 -14.84
CA PHE A 171 -6.04 -6.22 -14.51
C PHE A 171 -6.60 -5.01 -15.27
N ILE A 172 -5.90 -3.87 -15.26
CA ILE A 172 -6.31 -2.65 -15.99
C ILE A 172 -6.50 -2.96 -17.48
N ARG A 173 -5.53 -3.64 -18.12
CA ARG A 173 -5.62 -4.01 -19.53
C ARG A 173 -6.81 -4.95 -19.80
N ALA A 174 -7.04 -5.92 -18.93
CA ALA A 174 -8.16 -6.83 -19.04
C ALA A 174 -9.51 -6.10 -18.90
N MET A 175 -9.65 -5.22 -17.91
CA MET A 175 -10.89 -4.45 -17.70
C MET A 175 -11.18 -3.50 -18.87
N ASN A 176 -10.15 -2.87 -19.45
CA ASN A 176 -10.31 -2.09 -20.67
C ASN A 176 -10.88 -2.92 -21.82
N SER A 177 -10.43 -4.18 -21.97
CA SER A 177 -10.96 -5.11 -22.97
C SER A 177 -12.39 -5.55 -22.67
N VAL A 178 -12.67 -5.95 -21.41
CA VAL A 178 -14.00 -6.39 -20.96
C VAL A 178 -15.06 -5.31 -21.17
N HIS A 179 -14.72 -4.06 -20.86
CA HIS A 179 -15.64 -2.93 -20.99
C HIS A 179 -15.56 -2.21 -22.35
N GLN A 180 -14.69 -2.68 -23.26
CA GLN A 180 -14.45 -2.07 -24.57
C GLN A 180 -14.08 -0.58 -24.50
N TRP A 181 -13.39 -0.18 -23.42
CA TRP A 181 -12.93 1.19 -23.25
C TRP A 181 -11.71 1.47 -24.11
N THR A 182 -11.77 2.56 -24.87
CA THR A 182 -10.68 3.04 -25.71
C THR A 182 -10.00 4.22 -25.03
N ASN A 183 -8.74 4.02 -24.63
CA ASN A 183 -7.91 5.04 -23.97
C ASN A 183 -8.54 5.69 -22.70
N PRO A 184 -9.01 4.90 -21.72
CA PRO A 184 -9.52 5.48 -20.48
C PRO A 184 -8.43 6.08 -19.59
N LYS A 185 -8.78 7.13 -18.84
CA LYS A 185 -7.92 7.69 -17.79
C LYS A 185 -8.09 6.91 -16.48
N TRP A 186 -7.15 6.02 -16.17
CA TRP A 186 -7.12 5.33 -14.86
C TRP A 186 -6.41 6.17 -13.80
N ILE A 187 -7.02 6.34 -12.63
CA ILE A 187 -6.38 6.95 -11.46
C ILE A 187 -6.34 5.91 -10.34
N VAL A 188 -5.14 5.62 -9.84
CA VAL A 188 -4.91 4.57 -8.86
C VAL A 188 -4.81 5.17 -7.46
N PHE A 189 -5.45 4.55 -6.49
CA PHE A 189 -5.50 4.98 -5.09
C PHE A 189 -5.03 3.85 -4.20
N GLY A 190 -4.40 4.21 -3.09
CA GLY A 190 -4.07 3.27 -2.02
C GLY A 190 -3.63 3.98 -0.76
N GLY A 191 -3.80 3.30 0.37
CA GLY A 191 -3.34 3.70 1.69
C GLY A 191 -2.27 2.76 2.23
N SER A 192 -1.31 3.26 3.01
CA SER A 192 -0.25 2.42 3.59
C SER A 192 0.60 1.74 2.50
N TYR A 193 0.96 0.46 2.66
CA TYR A 193 1.62 -0.32 1.62
C TYR A 193 0.89 -0.26 0.26
N SER A 194 -0.44 -0.28 0.23
CA SER A 194 -1.18 -0.11 -1.04
C SER A 194 -1.01 1.31 -1.63
N GLY A 195 -0.71 2.31 -0.80
CA GLY A 195 -0.27 3.64 -1.23
C GLY A 195 1.11 3.60 -1.88
N ALA A 196 2.05 2.83 -1.33
CA ALA A 196 3.33 2.58 -1.99
C ALA A 196 3.15 1.87 -3.35
N LEU A 197 2.26 0.87 -3.41
CA LEU A 197 1.86 0.23 -4.68
C LEU A 197 1.27 1.25 -5.66
N ALA A 198 0.38 2.15 -5.23
CA ALA A 198 -0.19 3.17 -6.11
C ALA A 198 0.88 4.12 -6.68
N ALA A 199 1.85 4.53 -5.87
CA ALA A 199 3.01 5.31 -6.32
C ALA A 199 3.83 4.52 -7.35
N TRP A 200 4.20 3.27 -7.04
CA TRP A 200 4.99 2.43 -7.93
C TRP A 200 4.24 2.03 -9.21
N MET A 201 2.91 1.91 -9.16
CA MET A 201 2.08 1.70 -10.34
C MET A 201 2.22 2.87 -11.30
N ARG A 202 2.05 4.11 -10.82
CA ARG A 202 2.20 5.27 -11.69
C ARG A 202 3.65 5.46 -12.16
N GLN A 203 4.64 5.11 -11.35
CA GLN A 203 6.06 5.15 -11.78
C GLN A 203 6.38 4.15 -12.89
N ASN A 204 5.92 2.90 -12.77
CA ASN A 204 6.30 1.83 -13.69
C ASN A 204 5.38 1.69 -14.90
N TYR A 205 4.12 2.14 -14.77
CA TYR A 205 3.08 2.03 -15.79
C TYR A 205 2.43 3.38 -16.13
N PRO A 206 3.23 4.44 -16.43
CA PRO A 206 2.67 5.74 -16.77
C PRO A 206 1.87 5.75 -18.08
N ASP A 207 2.06 4.72 -18.92
CA ASP A 207 1.37 4.51 -20.18
C ASP A 207 -0.06 3.98 -20.01
N ILE A 208 -0.46 3.48 -18.84
CA ILE A 208 -1.82 2.96 -18.60
C ILE A 208 -2.49 3.50 -17.33
N VAL A 209 -1.72 4.11 -16.41
CA VAL A 209 -2.22 4.77 -15.19
C VAL A 209 -1.99 6.26 -15.32
N ALA A 210 -3.02 7.09 -15.48
CA ALA A 210 -2.93 8.54 -15.66
C ALA A 210 -2.35 9.28 -14.45
N GLY A 211 -2.65 8.81 -13.25
CA GLY A 211 -2.11 9.38 -12.02
C GLY A 211 -2.41 8.51 -10.82
N ALA A 212 -1.88 8.92 -9.67
CA ALA A 212 -2.10 8.18 -8.43
C ALA A 212 -2.24 9.08 -7.19
N VAL A 213 -2.97 8.57 -6.20
CA VAL A 213 -3.00 9.10 -4.84
C VAL A 213 -2.45 8.02 -3.92
N ALA A 214 -1.25 8.26 -3.42
CA ALA A 214 -0.45 7.33 -2.65
C ALA A 214 -0.45 7.75 -1.17
N SER A 215 -1.58 7.52 -0.50
CA SER A 215 -1.78 8.00 0.87
C SER A 215 -0.94 7.20 1.87
N SER A 216 -0.15 7.94 2.65
CA SER A 216 0.76 7.43 3.68
C SER A 216 1.59 6.23 3.20
N GLY A 217 2.04 6.29 1.94
CA GLY A 217 2.75 5.21 1.27
C GLY A 217 4.23 5.14 1.66
N PRO A 218 4.69 4.10 2.41
CA PRO A 218 6.09 3.93 2.74
C PRO A 218 6.84 3.36 1.54
N VAL A 219 7.45 4.24 0.74
CA VAL A 219 8.16 3.87 -0.50
C VAL A 219 9.63 3.57 -0.29
N PHE A 220 10.16 3.86 0.90
CA PHE A 220 11.55 3.60 1.27
C PHE A 220 11.63 2.36 2.16
N ALA A 221 12.22 1.29 1.64
CA ALA A 221 12.45 0.05 2.39
C ALA A 221 13.55 0.28 3.44
N LYS A 222 13.40 -0.32 4.63
CA LYS A 222 14.42 -0.16 5.69
C LYS A 222 14.39 -1.33 6.65
N LEU A 223 15.52 -2.03 6.80
CA LEU A 223 15.62 -3.19 7.69
C LEU A 223 15.21 -2.82 9.13
N ASP A 224 15.89 -1.83 9.71
CA ASP A 224 15.65 -1.33 11.06
C ASP A 224 15.01 0.07 11.00
N PHE A 225 13.74 0.15 11.36
CA PHE A 225 12.91 1.35 11.24
C PHE A 225 12.77 2.06 12.58
N LEU A 226 13.89 2.61 13.05
CA LEU A 226 13.99 3.34 14.32
C LEU A 226 13.10 4.59 14.37
N GLU A 227 12.96 5.30 13.25
CA GLU A 227 12.21 6.55 13.17
C GLU A 227 10.72 6.38 13.48
N TYR A 228 10.18 5.15 13.34
CA TYR A 228 8.82 4.85 13.77
C TYR A 228 8.62 5.20 15.24
N ILE A 229 9.54 4.76 16.10
CA ILE A 229 9.47 5.03 17.54
C ILE A 229 9.68 6.51 17.83
N ASP A 230 10.53 7.20 17.05
CA ASP A 230 10.74 8.65 17.18
C ASP A 230 9.46 9.44 16.95
N VAL A 231 8.69 9.10 15.92
CA VAL A 231 7.43 9.77 15.65
C VAL A 231 6.38 9.42 16.71
N VAL A 232 6.33 8.17 17.18
CA VAL A 232 5.43 7.76 18.28
C VAL A 232 5.71 8.56 19.54
N GLN A 233 6.98 8.63 19.97
CA GLN A 233 7.33 9.38 21.18
C GLN A 233 7.08 10.87 21.02
N THR A 234 7.38 11.43 19.84
CA THR A 234 7.16 12.85 19.55
C THR A 234 5.68 13.17 19.63
N SER A 235 4.83 12.36 19.00
CA SER A 235 3.38 12.54 18.99
C SER A 235 2.79 12.52 20.41
N LEU A 236 3.21 11.54 21.24
CA LEU A 236 2.78 11.44 22.63
C LEU A 236 3.27 12.63 23.48
N ARG A 237 4.53 13.04 23.32
CA ARG A 237 5.12 14.19 24.03
C ARG A 237 4.47 15.51 23.63
N THR A 238 4.24 15.73 22.34
CA THR A 238 3.58 16.92 21.80
C THR A 238 2.15 17.04 22.34
N TYR A 239 1.43 15.93 22.46
CA TYR A 239 0.11 15.93 23.10
C TYR A 239 0.19 16.17 24.62
N SER A 240 1.07 15.45 25.32
CA SER A 240 1.22 15.55 26.76
C SER A 240 2.59 15.02 27.22
N SER A 241 3.51 15.93 27.58
CA SER A 241 4.81 15.52 28.16
C SER A 241 4.66 14.61 29.39
N PRO A 242 3.75 14.88 30.37
CA PRO A 242 3.54 13.97 31.49
C PRO A 242 3.07 12.56 31.08
N CYS A 243 2.28 12.44 30.00
CA CYS A 243 1.88 11.14 29.47
C CYS A 243 3.10 10.34 29.01
N ALA A 244 3.93 10.94 28.15
CA ALA A 244 5.14 10.30 27.63
C ALA A 244 6.16 9.97 28.74
N ASP A 245 6.34 10.87 29.71
CA ASP A 245 7.23 10.65 30.86
C ASP A 245 6.72 9.49 31.74
N ASN A 246 5.41 9.39 31.95
CA ASN A 246 4.82 8.26 32.67
C ASN A 246 4.93 6.95 31.91
N ILE A 247 4.86 6.97 30.57
CA ILE A 247 5.11 5.78 29.73
C ILE A 247 6.56 5.33 29.93
N GLN A 248 7.52 6.24 29.78
CA GLN A 248 8.94 5.96 29.95
C GLN A 248 9.25 5.41 31.35
N ALA A 249 8.75 6.06 32.39
CA ALA A 249 8.90 5.58 33.76
C ALA A 249 8.21 4.22 34.00
N GLY A 250 7.10 3.95 33.31
CA GLY A 250 6.42 2.65 33.33
C GLY A 250 7.28 1.53 32.74
N PHE A 251 7.94 1.75 31.60
CA PHE A 251 8.84 0.77 31.00
C PHE A 251 10.09 0.52 31.85
N VAL A 252 10.63 1.56 32.51
CA VAL A 252 11.70 1.42 33.51
C VAL A 252 11.25 0.54 34.68
N GLN A 253 10.05 0.78 35.23
CA GLN A 253 9.48 -0.05 36.30
C GLN A 253 9.26 -1.50 35.84
N LEU A 254 8.76 -1.68 34.62
CA LEU A 254 8.54 -3.00 34.03
C LEU A 254 9.85 -3.79 33.94
N GLN A 255 10.95 -3.15 33.52
CA GLN A 255 12.29 -3.75 33.50
C GLN A 255 12.80 -4.13 34.90
N GLN A 256 12.63 -3.25 35.88
CA GLN A 256 12.99 -3.53 37.28
C GLN A 256 12.20 -4.72 37.84
N MET A 257 10.91 -4.81 37.53
CA MET A 257 10.05 -5.91 37.96
C MET A 257 10.43 -7.22 37.26
N MET A 258 10.76 -7.19 35.97
CA MET A 258 11.17 -8.37 35.21
C MET A 258 12.41 -9.05 35.82
N ALA A 259 13.33 -8.28 36.40
CA ALA A 259 14.57 -8.76 36.99
C ALA A 259 14.36 -9.63 38.25
N THR A 260 13.21 -9.57 38.92
CA THR A 260 12.96 -10.31 40.17
C THR A 260 11.82 -11.31 40.05
N ALA A 261 11.90 -12.44 40.76
CA ALA A 261 10.83 -13.44 40.76
C ALA A 261 9.49 -12.88 41.28
N ALA A 262 9.54 -12.08 42.35
CA ALA A 262 8.36 -11.41 42.89
C ALA A 262 7.76 -10.41 41.88
N GLY A 263 8.60 -9.62 41.22
CA GLY A 263 8.15 -8.68 40.19
C GLY A 263 7.52 -9.40 38.99
N ARG A 264 8.09 -10.51 38.51
CA ARG A 264 7.50 -11.34 37.44
C ARG A 264 6.13 -11.92 37.81
N LYS A 265 5.95 -12.40 39.03
CA LYS A 265 4.65 -12.85 39.54
C LYS A 265 3.65 -11.68 39.57
N GLN A 266 4.08 -10.51 40.01
CA GLN A 266 3.23 -9.32 40.02
C GLN A 266 2.86 -8.86 38.61
N LEU A 267 3.78 -8.87 37.65
CA LEU A 267 3.51 -8.57 36.24
C LEU A 267 2.49 -9.54 35.65
N SER A 268 2.59 -10.82 35.99
CA SER A 268 1.64 -11.86 35.55
C SER A 268 0.20 -11.54 35.93
N THR A 269 -0.03 -11.13 37.17
CA THR A 269 -1.35 -10.70 37.63
C THR A 269 -1.73 -9.35 37.03
N THR A 270 -0.81 -8.38 37.01
CA THR A 270 -1.08 -6.99 36.60
C THR A 270 -1.50 -6.89 35.14
N PHE A 271 -0.85 -7.65 34.25
CA PHE A 271 -1.16 -7.66 32.81
C PHE A 271 -2.03 -8.84 32.38
N SER A 272 -2.46 -9.69 33.32
CA SER A 272 -3.16 -10.95 33.02
C SER A 272 -2.43 -11.77 31.96
N LEU A 273 -1.16 -12.13 32.24
CA LEU A 273 -0.27 -12.77 31.27
C LEU A 273 -0.64 -14.23 31.01
N CYS A 274 -0.48 -14.67 29.75
CA CYS A 274 -0.65 -16.05 29.36
C CYS A 274 0.41 -16.52 28.32
N PRO A 275 1.30 -17.46 28.70
CA PRO A 275 1.48 -18.00 30.05
C PRO A 275 1.93 -16.93 31.06
N ALA A 276 1.63 -17.18 32.34
CA ALA A 276 2.15 -16.36 33.43
C ALA A 276 3.67 -16.55 33.58
N PHE A 277 4.38 -15.51 33.96
CA PHE A 277 5.78 -15.60 34.36
C PHE A 277 5.90 -16.17 35.78
N GLY A 278 6.79 -17.15 35.94
CA GLY A 278 7.04 -17.83 37.21
C GLY A 278 8.31 -17.37 37.91
N ASP A 279 8.85 -18.26 38.75
CA ASP A 279 10.10 -18.02 39.49
C ASP A 279 11.33 -18.06 38.58
N ALA A 280 11.32 -18.89 37.53
CA ALA A 280 12.38 -18.91 36.53
C ALA A 280 12.37 -17.64 35.68
N MET A 281 13.55 -17.20 35.23
CA MET A 281 13.64 -16.13 34.24
C MET A 281 13.03 -16.63 32.91
N PRO A 282 12.11 -15.87 32.29
CA PRO A 282 11.66 -16.16 30.93
C PRO A 282 12.83 -16.06 29.95
N SER A 283 12.69 -16.66 28.77
CA SER A 283 13.70 -16.47 27.72
C SER A 283 13.74 -15.02 27.25
N ASP A 284 14.88 -14.56 26.73
CA ASP A 284 15.01 -13.21 26.18
C ASP A 284 13.93 -12.93 25.12
N LYS A 285 13.57 -13.94 24.33
CA LYS A 285 12.52 -13.84 23.30
C LYS A 285 11.13 -13.69 23.88
N ASP A 286 10.81 -14.35 25.00
CA ASP A 286 9.52 -14.17 25.68
C ASP A 286 9.42 -12.79 26.33
N ILE A 287 10.54 -12.28 26.85
CA ILE A 287 10.63 -10.91 27.38
C ILE A 287 10.42 -9.92 26.23
N GLN A 288 11.17 -10.04 25.12
CA GLN A 288 11.03 -9.23 23.92
C GLN A 288 9.60 -9.24 23.38
N ASN A 289 8.98 -10.42 23.26
CA ASN A 289 7.61 -10.57 22.79
C ASN A 289 6.58 -9.87 23.69
N PHE A 290 6.77 -9.95 25.02
CA PHE A 290 5.93 -9.22 25.96
C PHE A 290 6.09 -7.70 25.82
N TYR A 291 7.33 -7.21 25.70
CA TYR A 291 7.59 -5.77 25.52
C TYR A 291 7.02 -5.24 24.20
N ASP A 292 7.23 -5.95 23.09
CA ASP A 292 6.65 -5.62 21.77
C ASP A 292 5.11 -5.52 21.85
N THR A 293 4.47 -6.44 22.57
CA THR A 293 3.01 -6.41 22.81
C THR A 293 2.58 -5.17 23.59
N VAL A 294 3.32 -4.78 24.64
CA VAL A 294 2.96 -3.62 25.46
C VAL A 294 3.19 -2.31 24.72
N MET A 295 4.33 -2.19 24.03
CA MET A 295 4.69 -1.04 23.18
C MET A 295 3.68 -0.83 22.06
N GLY A 296 3.27 -1.93 21.42
CA GLY A 296 2.32 -1.98 20.33
C GLY A 296 1.01 -1.24 20.60
N ASN A 297 0.53 -1.26 21.84
CA ASN A 297 -0.68 -0.53 22.23
C ASN A 297 -0.57 0.98 21.94
N PHE A 298 0.59 1.58 22.19
CA PHE A 298 0.82 3.00 21.94
C PHE A 298 1.12 3.26 20.47
N MET A 299 1.95 2.42 19.86
CA MET A 299 2.33 2.51 18.45
C MET A 299 1.10 2.52 17.54
N TYR A 300 0.19 1.56 17.73
CA TYR A 300 -1.05 1.45 16.98
C TYR A 300 -2.01 2.60 17.26
N THR A 301 -2.15 2.99 18.53
CA THR A 301 -3.01 4.11 18.90
C THR A 301 -2.55 5.41 18.22
N VAL A 302 -1.24 5.68 18.21
CA VAL A 302 -0.69 6.87 17.54
C VAL A 302 -0.94 6.79 16.04
N GLN A 303 -0.67 5.64 15.41
CA GLN A 303 -0.81 5.46 13.96
C GLN A 303 -2.20 5.84 13.44
N TYR A 304 -3.28 5.59 14.17
CA TYR A 304 -4.66 5.87 13.69
C TYR A 304 -5.41 6.91 14.51
N SER A 305 -4.73 7.63 15.40
CA SER A 305 -5.40 8.52 16.35
C SER A 305 -6.22 9.58 15.64
N GLN A 306 -7.53 9.58 15.89
CA GLN A 306 -8.50 10.54 15.37
C GLN A 306 -8.74 10.47 13.85
N ASP A 307 -8.36 9.38 13.19
CA ASP A 307 -8.85 9.11 11.83
C ASP A 307 -10.37 8.94 11.85
N ASN A 308 -11.06 9.49 10.86
CA ASN A 308 -12.52 9.58 10.87
C ASN A 308 -13.20 8.24 10.50
N VAL A 309 -12.95 7.21 11.30
CA VAL A 309 -13.41 5.84 11.08
C VAL A 309 -13.58 5.10 12.41
N ALA A 310 -14.74 4.48 12.61
CA ALA A 310 -15.04 3.63 13.75
C ALA A 310 -14.58 4.22 15.11
N TYR A 311 -14.03 3.39 15.99
CA TYR A 311 -13.52 3.79 17.30
C TYR A 311 -12.24 4.64 17.22
N PHE A 312 -11.54 4.70 16.09
CA PHE A 312 -10.34 5.54 15.91
C PHE A 312 -10.66 7.03 15.89
N ALA A 313 -11.89 7.39 15.50
CA ALA A 313 -12.30 8.79 15.43
C ALA A 313 -12.25 9.48 16.79
N ASN A 314 -12.64 8.78 17.86
CA ASN A 314 -12.88 9.40 19.17
C ASN A 314 -12.49 8.54 20.39
N GLU A 315 -12.46 7.20 20.27
CA GLU A 315 -12.33 6.30 21.42
C GLU A 315 -10.89 5.79 21.61
N LEU A 316 -10.31 5.15 20.58
CA LEU A 316 -8.92 4.68 20.60
C LEU A 316 -8.00 5.74 20.01
N THR A 317 -7.64 6.71 20.85
CA THR A 317 -6.88 7.90 20.44
C THR A 317 -5.74 8.20 21.41
N ILE A 318 -4.79 9.04 20.98
CA ILE A 318 -3.73 9.57 21.85
C ILE A 318 -4.31 10.19 23.14
N PRO A 319 -5.34 11.06 23.09
CA PRO A 319 -6.04 11.53 24.28
C PRO A 319 -6.47 10.42 25.24
N ALA A 320 -7.07 9.34 24.73
CA ALA A 320 -7.62 8.28 25.56
C ALA A 320 -6.55 7.46 26.28
N VAL A 321 -5.44 7.12 25.61
CA VAL A 321 -4.32 6.41 26.26
C VAL A 321 -3.56 7.34 27.22
N CYS A 322 -3.42 8.62 26.88
CA CYS A 322 -2.76 9.58 27.75
C CYS A 322 -3.56 9.88 29.01
N ALA A 323 -4.90 9.94 28.93
CA ALA A 323 -5.74 10.07 30.12
C ALA A 323 -5.52 8.93 31.13
N LYS A 324 -5.23 7.71 30.65
CA LYS A 324 -4.91 6.57 31.54
C LYS A 324 -3.52 6.71 32.14
N MET A 325 -2.54 7.14 31.36
CA MET A 325 -1.17 7.34 31.83
C MET A 325 -1.05 8.52 32.82
N THR A 326 -1.89 9.54 32.70
CA THR A 326 -1.88 10.72 33.59
C THR A 326 -2.92 10.65 34.71
N ALA A 327 -3.70 9.57 34.80
CA ALA A 327 -4.71 9.40 35.83
C ALA A 327 -4.12 9.53 37.25
N ASN A 328 -4.75 10.36 38.09
CA ASN A 328 -4.42 10.51 39.51
C ASN A 328 -5.25 9.54 40.35
N ASN A 329 -4.95 8.24 40.23
CA ASN A 329 -5.71 7.15 40.84
C ASN A 329 -4.87 6.29 41.80
N GLY A 330 -3.71 6.78 42.23
CA GLY A 330 -2.79 6.08 43.12
C GLY A 330 -2.06 4.88 42.49
N LYS A 331 -2.28 4.58 41.20
CA LYS A 331 -1.58 3.49 40.50
C LYS A 331 -0.15 3.90 40.13
N SER A 332 0.77 2.94 40.22
CA SER A 332 2.12 3.05 39.64
C SER A 332 2.07 3.15 38.11
N ASN A 333 3.16 3.62 37.49
CA ASN A 333 3.20 3.78 36.04
C ASN A 333 3.10 2.44 35.30
N VAL A 334 3.68 1.36 35.84
CA VAL A 334 3.51 0.00 35.28
C VAL A 334 2.06 -0.51 35.36
N GLN A 335 1.31 -0.17 36.42
CA GLN A 335 -0.12 -0.50 36.50
C GLN A 335 -0.95 0.32 35.49
N LYS A 336 -0.56 1.56 35.20
CA LYS A 336 -1.19 2.36 34.15
C LYS A 336 -0.89 1.83 32.76
N LEU A 337 0.33 1.31 32.50
CA LEU A 337 0.61 0.56 31.27
C LEU A 337 -0.32 -0.64 31.10
N ALA A 338 -0.60 -1.37 32.19
CA ALA A 338 -1.56 -2.48 32.15
C ALA A 338 -3.01 -2.03 31.90
N ASP A 339 -3.41 -0.88 32.45
CA ASP A 339 -4.72 -0.27 32.15
C ASP A 339 -4.84 0.09 30.66
N VAL A 340 -3.77 0.62 30.05
CA VAL A 340 -3.72 0.87 28.61
C VAL A 340 -3.78 -0.44 27.83
N ASN A 341 -3.00 -1.44 28.20
CA ASN A 341 -2.99 -2.74 27.52
C ASN A 341 -4.37 -3.42 27.53
N THR A 342 -5.07 -3.35 28.67
CA THR A 342 -6.44 -3.86 28.83
C THR A 342 -7.43 -3.06 27.99
N PHE A 343 -7.34 -1.73 28.04
CA PHE A 343 -8.20 -0.84 27.26
C PHE A 343 -8.07 -1.07 25.76
N VAL A 344 -6.85 -1.03 25.23
CA VAL A 344 -6.59 -1.26 23.81
C VAL A 344 -6.99 -2.69 23.42
N GLY A 345 -6.68 -3.68 24.28
CA GLY A 345 -7.10 -5.06 24.07
C GLY A 345 -8.61 -5.25 23.94
N GLY A 346 -9.41 -4.45 24.64
CA GLY A 346 -10.87 -4.50 24.59
C GLY A 346 -11.45 -4.28 23.17
N PHE A 347 -10.78 -3.49 22.33
CA PHE A 347 -11.21 -3.26 20.94
C PHE A 347 -10.92 -4.45 20.00
N PHE A 348 -10.07 -5.39 20.43
CA PHE A 348 -9.60 -6.53 19.63
C PHE A 348 -10.01 -7.88 20.23
N GLY A 349 -11.17 -7.94 20.88
CA GLY A 349 -11.73 -9.16 21.46
C GLY A 349 -11.27 -9.47 22.89
N GLY A 350 -10.42 -8.63 23.48
CA GLY A 350 -9.96 -8.76 24.86
C GLY A 350 -9.04 -9.95 25.10
N GLY A 351 -9.16 -10.56 26.28
CA GLY A 351 -8.40 -11.75 26.65
C GLY A 351 -7.12 -11.47 27.44
N CYS A 352 -6.33 -12.53 27.62
CA CYS A 352 -5.06 -12.47 28.33
C CYS A 352 -3.93 -11.97 27.42
N THR A 353 -2.89 -11.40 28.02
CA THR A 353 -1.74 -10.85 27.29
C THR A 353 -0.75 -11.97 26.97
N GLY A 354 -0.60 -12.29 25.68
CA GLY A 354 0.34 -13.33 25.22
C GLY A 354 1.80 -12.97 25.51
N THR A 355 2.56 -13.91 26.07
CA THR A 355 3.99 -13.69 26.38
C THR A 355 4.93 -14.66 25.64
N SER A 356 4.42 -15.80 25.19
CA SER A 356 5.24 -16.87 24.61
C SER A 356 5.61 -16.57 23.16
N TYR A 357 6.91 -16.40 22.90
CA TYR A 357 7.46 -16.28 21.55
C TYR A 357 7.19 -17.53 20.72
N ASN A 358 7.36 -18.71 21.32
CA ASN A 358 7.15 -19.97 20.61
C ASN A 358 5.69 -20.18 20.20
N ASP A 359 4.74 -19.74 21.02
CA ASP A 359 3.32 -19.79 20.67
C ASP A 359 3.00 -18.85 19.49
N PHE A 360 3.61 -17.66 19.47
CA PHE A 360 3.52 -16.73 18.34
C PHE A 360 4.09 -17.36 17.06
N ILE A 361 5.32 -17.90 17.11
CA ILE A 361 5.96 -18.57 15.97
C ILE A 361 5.11 -19.73 15.47
N LYS A 362 4.57 -20.56 16.37
CA LYS A 362 3.71 -21.69 16.00
C LYS A 362 2.46 -21.24 15.26
N GLY A 363 1.84 -20.13 15.67
CA GLY A 363 0.71 -19.53 14.94
C GLY A 363 1.11 -19.09 13.53
N MET A 364 2.23 -18.37 13.44
CA MET A 364 2.77 -17.85 12.18
C MET A 364 3.28 -18.93 11.23
N GLN A 365 3.67 -20.12 11.73
CA GLN A 365 4.10 -21.27 10.91
C GLN A 365 2.94 -21.99 10.20
N SER A 366 1.68 -21.69 10.56
CA SER A 366 0.52 -22.22 9.84
C SER A 366 0.51 -21.74 8.40
N THR A 367 0.50 -22.66 7.43
CA THR A 367 0.49 -22.33 6.00
C THR A 367 -0.93 -22.25 5.42
N SER A 368 -1.96 -22.57 6.19
CA SER A 368 -3.33 -22.56 5.67
C SER A 368 -3.85 -21.14 5.44
N PHE A 369 -4.44 -20.88 4.27
CA PHE A 369 -5.18 -19.62 4.03
C PHE A 369 -6.39 -19.44 4.97
N ASN A 370 -6.87 -20.51 5.60
CA ASN A 370 -7.95 -20.43 6.58
C ASN A 370 -7.42 -20.22 8.02
N SER A 371 -6.11 -20.10 8.19
CA SER A 371 -5.50 -19.73 9.47
C SER A 371 -5.90 -18.31 9.85
N PRO A 372 -6.17 -18.00 11.12
CA PRO A 372 -6.31 -16.61 11.54
C PRO A 372 -5.03 -15.82 11.23
N TYR A 373 -3.87 -16.45 11.22
CA TYR A 373 -2.58 -15.81 10.92
C TYR A 373 -2.30 -15.63 9.43
N ALA A 374 -3.20 -15.99 8.51
CA ALA A 374 -2.89 -16.06 7.09
C ALA A 374 -2.41 -14.71 6.52
N ASP A 375 -3.14 -13.61 6.75
CA ASP A 375 -2.76 -12.29 6.25
C ASP A 375 -1.46 -11.80 6.91
N SER A 376 -1.33 -12.02 8.22
CA SER A 376 -0.12 -11.64 8.95
C SER A 376 1.10 -12.43 8.50
N ARG A 377 0.95 -13.72 8.15
CA ARG A 377 2.00 -14.51 7.53
C ARG A 377 2.39 -13.92 6.17
N SER A 378 1.43 -13.64 5.29
CA SER A 378 1.72 -12.96 4.01
C SER A 378 2.49 -11.65 4.21
N TRP A 379 2.09 -10.82 5.18
CA TRP A 379 2.81 -9.56 5.43
C TRP A 379 4.22 -9.78 5.98
N VAL A 380 4.37 -10.66 6.97
CA VAL A 380 5.68 -10.95 7.55
C VAL A 380 6.60 -11.58 6.49
N TRP A 381 6.06 -12.31 5.52
CA TRP A 381 6.84 -12.71 4.36
C TRP A 381 7.41 -11.49 3.61
N GLN A 382 6.57 -10.52 3.24
CA GLN A 382 7.03 -9.33 2.51
C GLN A 382 8.03 -8.49 3.32
N THR A 383 7.88 -8.38 4.65
CA THR A 383 8.90 -7.72 5.48
C THR A 383 10.21 -8.49 5.52
N CYS A 384 10.16 -9.83 5.56
CA CYS A 384 11.35 -10.67 5.52
C CYS A 384 11.98 -10.79 4.12
N THR A 385 11.30 -10.43 3.04
CA THR A 385 11.80 -10.63 1.66
C THR A 385 11.93 -9.38 0.81
N GLU A 386 11.35 -8.25 1.23
CA GLU A 386 11.36 -7.00 0.45
C GLU A 386 11.62 -5.76 1.31
N PHE A 387 10.95 -5.61 2.45
CA PHE A 387 10.80 -4.28 3.07
C PHE A 387 11.56 -4.05 4.37
N GLY A 388 11.76 -5.09 5.17
CA GLY A 388 12.09 -4.90 6.58
C GLY A 388 10.92 -4.23 7.30
N TYR A 389 11.08 -2.98 7.70
CA TYR A 389 10.14 -2.21 8.53
C TYR A 389 10.06 -2.71 9.97
N PHE A 390 11.15 -3.26 10.50
CA PHE A 390 11.20 -3.71 11.88
C PHE A 390 11.32 -2.53 12.83
N GLN A 391 10.34 -2.36 13.71
CA GLN A 391 10.18 -1.19 14.58
C GLN A 391 10.95 -1.41 15.89
N SER A 392 12.27 -1.53 15.78
CA SER A 392 13.11 -1.88 16.91
C SER A 392 13.35 -0.73 17.89
N THR A 393 13.76 -1.08 19.09
CA THR A 393 14.21 -0.17 20.15
C THR A 393 15.74 -0.01 20.22
N ASP A 394 16.47 -0.33 19.15
CA ASP A 394 17.94 -0.28 19.17
C ASP A 394 18.50 1.14 19.35
N GLN A 395 17.66 2.18 19.18
CA GLN A 395 18.01 3.54 19.52
C GLN A 395 18.02 3.81 21.03
N THR A 396 19.04 4.53 21.52
CA THR A 396 19.27 4.73 22.96
C THR A 396 18.36 5.76 23.63
N ASN A 397 17.66 6.61 22.87
CA ASN A 397 16.82 7.69 23.42
C ASN A 397 15.36 7.57 22.96
N ASN A 398 14.64 6.64 23.59
CA ASN A 398 13.21 6.45 23.33
C ASN A 398 12.41 6.15 24.62
N ILE A 399 11.09 6.31 24.55
CA ILE A 399 10.18 6.14 25.70
C ILE A 399 9.86 4.68 26.06
N PHE A 400 10.30 3.70 25.28
CA PHE A 400 10.01 2.28 25.48
C PHE A 400 11.20 1.49 26.05
N GLY A 401 12.40 2.08 26.09
CA GLY A 401 13.63 1.40 26.53
C GLY A 401 14.35 0.72 25.37
N SER A 402 15.14 -0.33 25.63
CA SER A 402 15.99 -0.99 24.62
C SER A 402 15.84 -2.51 24.61
N THR A 403 14.62 -3.01 24.85
CA THR A 403 14.37 -4.44 25.07
C THR A 403 14.03 -5.22 23.79
N VAL A 404 13.59 -4.56 22.73
CA VAL A 404 13.15 -5.20 21.46
C VAL A 404 14.11 -4.82 20.34
N PRO A 405 15.21 -5.57 20.13
CA PRO A 405 16.20 -5.26 19.09
C PRO A 405 15.74 -5.70 17.70
N VAL A 406 16.35 -5.20 16.63
CA VAL A 406 16.04 -5.63 15.25
C VAL A 406 16.24 -7.13 15.05
N SER A 407 17.21 -7.72 15.76
CA SER A 407 17.48 -9.16 15.72
C SER A 407 16.29 -10.01 16.18
N PHE A 408 15.42 -9.47 17.05
CA PHE A 408 14.19 -10.16 17.46
C PHE A 408 13.27 -10.45 16.26
N TYR A 409 13.09 -9.47 15.38
CA TYR A 409 12.26 -9.61 14.18
C TYR A 409 12.93 -10.48 13.11
N VAL A 410 14.25 -10.35 12.92
CA VAL A 410 15.03 -11.25 12.06
C VAL A 410 14.92 -12.71 12.51
N ASP A 411 14.98 -12.95 13.82
CA ASP A 411 14.81 -14.28 14.38
C ASP A 411 13.41 -14.85 14.11
N GLN A 412 12.37 -14.02 14.09
CA GLN A 412 11.03 -14.45 13.68
C GLN A 412 11.01 -14.86 12.22
N CYS A 413 11.62 -14.07 11.31
CA CYS A 413 11.73 -14.45 9.89
C CYS A 413 12.39 -15.82 9.73
N THR A 414 13.52 -16.04 10.43
CA THR A 414 14.27 -17.29 10.43
C THR A 414 13.40 -18.45 10.94
N ALA A 415 12.69 -18.25 12.07
CA ALA A 415 11.88 -19.28 12.70
C ALA A 415 10.60 -19.62 11.92
N ILE A 416 10.02 -18.66 11.19
CA ILE A 416 8.77 -18.84 10.43
C ILE A 416 9.03 -19.45 9.05
N TYR A 417 10.10 -19.04 8.36
CA TYR A 417 10.32 -19.37 6.94
C TYR A 417 11.56 -20.22 6.65
N GLY A 418 12.49 -20.32 7.60
CA GLY A 418 13.73 -21.10 7.48
C GLY A 418 15.01 -20.27 7.64
N SER A 419 16.12 -20.94 7.88
CA SER A 419 17.42 -20.34 8.24
C SER A 419 18.04 -19.44 7.17
N GLN A 420 17.58 -19.53 5.92
CA GLN A 420 17.99 -18.64 4.84
C GLN A 420 17.51 -17.19 5.03
N PHE A 421 16.44 -16.96 5.80
CA PHE A 421 15.91 -15.62 6.07
C PHE A 421 16.58 -14.97 7.29
N ASN A 422 17.91 -14.86 7.20
CA ASN A 422 18.76 -14.22 8.19
C ASN A 422 19.00 -12.73 7.87
N GLN A 423 19.61 -12.00 8.80
CA GLN A 423 19.84 -10.55 8.69
C GLN A 423 20.51 -10.13 7.37
N GLN A 424 21.52 -10.87 6.92
CA GLN A 424 22.24 -10.55 5.69
C GLN A 424 21.33 -10.64 4.47
N THR A 425 20.56 -11.71 4.36
CA THR A 425 19.66 -11.93 3.22
C THR A 425 18.52 -10.91 3.22
N ILE A 426 17.95 -10.61 4.38
CA ILE A 426 16.89 -9.60 4.51
C ILE A 426 17.42 -8.21 4.13
N SER A 427 18.62 -7.84 4.60
CA SER A 427 19.25 -6.56 4.23
C SER A 427 19.46 -6.44 2.72
N GLN A 428 19.93 -7.51 2.06
CA GLN A 428 20.10 -7.54 0.60
C GLN A 428 18.77 -7.39 -0.14
N SER A 429 17.72 -8.02 0.38
CA SER A 429 16.36 -7.88 -0.12
C SER A 429 15.86 -6.43 -0.03
N VAL A 430 16.06 -5.77 1.12
CA VAL A 430 15.74 -4.35 1.34
C VAL A 430 16.47 -3.46 0.34
N ASP A 431 17.78 -3.63 0.22
CA ASP A 431 18.60 -2.86 -0.72
C ASP A 431 18.15 -3.08 -2.18
N SER A 432 17.74 -4.31 -2.53
CA SER A 432 17.22 -4.64 -3.86
C SER A 432 15.88 -3.98 -4.14
N THR A 433 15.00 -3.88 -3.15
CA THR A 433 13.71 -3.19 -3.27
C THR A 433 13.91 -1.71 -3.55
N ASP A 434 14.77 -1.04 -2.77
CA ASP A 434 15.06 0.38 -2.97
C ASP A 434 15.84 0.64 -4.26
N ALA A 435 16.76 -0.25 -4.65
CA ALA A 435 17.45 -0.14 -5.93
C ALA A 435 16.48 -0.24 -7.12
N PHE A 436 15.42 -1.05 -6.98
CA PHE A 436 14.41 -1.21 -8.03
C PHE A 436 13.42 -0.04 -8.10
N TYR A 437 12.87 0.38 -6.96
CA TYR A 437 11.85 1.43 -6.91
C TYR A 437 12.42 2.85 -6.77
N GLY A 438 13.69 2.98 -6.37
CA GLY A 438 14.39 4.24 -6.12
C GLY A 438 14.32 4.73 -4.66
N GLY A 439 13.59 4.04 -3.78
CA GLY A 439 13.28 4.52 -2.43
C GLY A 439 12.61 5.92 -2.46
N ARG A 440 12.61 6.62 -1.32
CA ARG A 440 12.08 8.01 -1.26
C ARG A 440 12.95 9.01 -2.03
N ASP A 441 14.25 8.76 -2.12
CA ASP A 441 15.22 9.74 -2.60
C ASP A 441 15.35 9.75 -4.12
N ASN A 442 15.18 8.60 -4.78
CA ASN A 442 15.29 8.45 -6.24
C ASN A 442 13.97 8.04 -6.90
N TYR A 443 12.83 8.25 -6.23
CA TYR A 443 11.50 8.07 -6.84
C TYR A 443 11.33 8.96 -8.08
N LYS A 444 10.79 8.38 -9.15
CA LYS A 444 10.67 9.00 -10.49
C LYS A 444 9.23 9.11 -11.00
N GLY A 445 8.25 8.64 -10.23
CA GLY A 445 6.85 8.74 -10.65
C GLY A 445 6.39 10.18 -10.84
N THR A 446 5.52 10.41 -11.81
CA THR A 446 4.92 11.70 -12.15
C THR A 446 3.41 11.64 -11.92
N ASN A 447 2.76 12.78 -11.70
CA ASN A 447 1.30 12.87 -11.57
C ASN A 447 0.77 12.02 -10.39
N VAL A 448 1.53 12.05 -9.29
CA VAL A 448 1.19 11.41 -8.03
C VAL A 448 1.00 12.46 -6.95
N VAL A 449 0.00 12.29 -6.08
CA VAL A 449 -0.07 13.00 -4.79
C VAL A 449 0.29 12.03 -3.68
N LEU A 450 1.21 12.43 -2.81
CA LEU A 450 1.78 11.62 -1.73
C LEU A 450 1.43 12.26 -0.37
N PRO A 451 0.16 12.20 0.07
CA PRO A 451 -0.23 12.75 1.36
C PRO A 451 0.31 11.87 2.49
N ASN A 452 0.85 12.49 3.54
CA ASN A 452 1.35 11.80 4.72
C ASN A 452 0.94 12.58 5.98
N GLY A 453 0.47 11.90 7.03
CA GLY A 453 0.16 12.54 8.30
C GLY A 453 1.42 12.81 9.14
N SER A 454 1.52 13.95 9.82
CA SER A 454 2.69 14.22 10.67
C SER A 454 2.69 13.44 11.99
N VAL A 455 1.54 12.89 12.41
CA VAL A 455 1.40 12.03 13.59
C VAL A 455 1.61 10.56 13.22
N ASP A 456 1.36 10.21 11.96
CA ASP A 456 1.57 8.87 11.42
C ASP A 456 3.06 8.49 11.42
N PRO A 457 3.50 7.47 12.18
CA PRO A 457 4.91 7.08 12.19
C PRO A 457 5.46 6.65 10.83
N TRP A 458 4.61 6.19 9.90
CA TRP A 458 5.03 5.75 8.57
C TRP A 458 5.49 6.88 7.65
N HIS A 459 5.15 8.15 7.94
CA HIS A 459 5.57 9.28 7.11
C HIS A 459 7.10 9.38 6.97
N ALA A 460 7.85 8.85 7.95
CA ALA A 460 9.32 8.83 7.92
C ALA A 460 9.90 8.02 6.74
N LEU A 461 9.14 7.07 6.19
CA LEU A 461 9.50 6.29 5.00
C LEU A 461 8.82 6.79 3.71
N GLY A 462 7.99 7.82 3.83
CA GLY A 462 7.30 8.45 2.70
C GLY A 462 8.16 9.47 1.95
N ILE A 463 7.59 10.01 0.88
CA ILE A 463 8.14 11.17 0.15
C ILE A 463 7.52 12.43 0.71
N LEU A 464 8.33 13.24 1.40
CA LEU A 464 7.86 14.43 2.11
C LEU A 464 8.14 15.75 1.36
N THR A 465 8.85 15.67 0.23
CA THR A 465 9.20 16.83 -0.60
C THR A 465 8.76 16.59 -2.04
N THR A 466 8.18 17.62 -2.65
CA THR A 466 7.71 17.58 -4.05
C THR A 466 8.90 17.43 -5.00
N LYS A 467 8.77 16.52 -5.97
CA LYS A 467 9.78 16.23 -7.01
C LYS A 467 9.09 16.17 -8.38
N GLY A 468 9.50 17.02 -9.32
CA GLY A 468 8.84 17.11 -10.62
C GLY A 468 7.34 17.37 -10.49
N THR A 469 6.50 16.53 -11.09
CA THR A 469 5.04 16.61 -10.97
C THR A 469 4.45 15.74 -9.85
N ALA A 470 5.27 15.01 -9.09
CA ALA A 470 4.85 14.31 -7.88
C ALA A 470 4.79 15.29 -6.70
N THR A 471 3.59 15.46 -6.15
CA THR A 471 3.29 16.42 -5.11
C THR A 471 3.27 15.73 -3.75
N ALA A 472 4.22 16.08 -2.88
CA ALA A 472 4.19 15.65 -1.49
C ALA A 472 3.28 16.56 -0.68
N ALA A 473 2.50 15.99 0.24
CA ALA A 473 1.63 16.74 1.14
C ALA A 473 1.77 16.22 2.58
N LEU A 474 2.65 16.83 3.38
CA LEU A 474 2.73 16.53 4.81
C LEU A 474 1.62 17.27 5.56
N ILE A 475 0.73 16.51 6.19
CA ILE A 475 -0.50 16.99 6.81
C ILE A 475 -0.30 17.07 8.33
N THR A 476 -0.02 18.27 8.81
CA THR A 476 0.20 18.53 10.24
C THR A 476 -1.00 18.11 11.09
N GLY A 477 -0.75 17.29 12.11
CA GLY A 477 -1.74 16.90 13.12
C GLY A 477 -2.69 15.78 12.70
N THR A 478 -2.38 15.07 11.61
CA THR A 478 -3.18 13.90 11.18
C THR A 478 -2.37 12.62 11.23
N ALA A 479 -3.10 11.52 11.38
CA ALA A 479 -2.58 10.17 11.50
C ALA A 479 -2.61 9.46 10.14
N HIS A 480 -2.61 8.13 10.13
CA HIS A 480 -2.34 7.31 8.97
C HIS A 480 -3.52 7.30 7.99
N CYS A 481 -3.26 7.72 6.75
CA CYS A 481 -4.25 7.75 5.67
C CYS A 481 -5.50 8.60 5.96
N ALA A 482 -5.39 9.61 6.83
CA ALA A 482 -6.52 10.46 7.25
C ALA A 482 -7.28 11.10 6.08
N ASP A 483 -6.61 11.39 4.96
CA ASP A 483 -7.18 12.00 3.76
C ASP A 483 -8.20 11.10 3.04
N MET A 484 -8.11 9.78 3.22
CA MET A 484 -8.99 8.80 2.57
C MET A 484 -10.37 8.72 3.23
N TYR A 485 -10.47 9.05 4.51
CA TYR A 485 -11.71 8.96 5.29
C TYR A 485 -12.67 10.14 5.03
N PRO A 486 -13.93 10.06 5.48
CA PRO A 486 -14.91 11.13 5.26
C PRO A 486 -14.44 12.46 5.87
N PRO A 487 -14.77 13.60 5.25
CA PRO A 487 -14.52 14.90 5.87
C PRO A 487 -15.41 15.12 7.09
N ARG A 488 -14.89 15.81 8.11
CA ARG A 488 -15.67 16.30 9.27
C ARG A 488 -15.33 17.75 9.57
N SER A 489 -16.24 18.43 10.26
CA SER A 489 -16.06 19.84 10.65
C SER A 489 -14.86 20.09 11.57
N ALA A 490 -14.43 19.06 12.31
CA ALA A 490 -13.27 19.10 13.20
C ALA A 490 -11.93 18.79 12.50
N ASP A 491 -11.92 18.57 11.18
CA ASP A 491 -10.68 18.26 10.46
C ASP A 491 -9.69 19.44 10.53
N PRO A 492 -8.39 19.17 10.75
CA PRO A 492 -7.40 20.22 10.77
C PRO A 492 -7.30 20.88 9.38
N PRO A 493 -7.02 22.19 9.28
CA PRO A 493 -6.95 22.90 8.00
C PRO A 493 -6.01 22.25 6.98
N GLY A 494 -4.92 21.64 7.44
CA GLY A 494 -3.98 20.90 6.59
C GLY A 494 -4.62 19.72 5.87
N LEU A 495 -5.55 19.01 6.51
CA LEU A 495 -6.25 17.87 5.90
C LEU A 495 -7.19 18.31 4.78
N THR A 496 -7.92 19.40 5.01
CA THR A 496 -8.74 20.04 3.97
C THR A 496 -7.88 20.49 2.79
N GLN A 497 -6.73 21.11 3.04
CA GLN A 497 -5.81 21.54 1.99
C GLN A 497 -5.20 20.37 1.21
N ALA A 498 -4.91 19.25 1.88
CA ALA A 498 -4.43 18.04 1.21
C ALA A 498 -5.48 17.47 0.25
N ARG A 499 -6.75 17.38 0.68
CA ARG A 499 -7.86 16.99 -0.20
C ARG A 499 -8.05 17.96 -1.37
N ILE A 500 -7.90 19.28 -1.16
CA ILE A 500 -7.90 20.25 -2.28
C ILE A 500 -6.75 19.96 -3.25
N THR A 501 -5.57 19.63 -2.74
CA THR A 501 -4.38 19.33 -3.57
C THR A 501 -4.60 18.05 -4.40
N ILE A 502 -5.18 17.01 -3.81
CA ILE A 502 -5.57 15.78 -4.50
C ILE A 502 -6.56 16.09 -5.63
N ASP A 503 -7.61 16.86 -5.31
CA ASP A 503 -8.61 17.26 -6.28
C ASP A 503 -8.03 18.07 -7.44
N GLN A 504 -7.17 19.04 -7.15
CA GLN A 504 -6.49 19.84 -8.18
C GLN A 504 -5.59 18.99 -9.08
N LYS A 505 -4.88 17.99 -8.53
CA LYS A 505 -4.07 17.07 -9.33
C LYS A 505 -4.93 16.21 -10.24
N ILE A 506 -6.03 15.66 -9.73
CA ILE A 506 -6.97 14.89 -10.54
C ILE A 506 -7.56 15.79 -11.63
N ALA A 507 -7.97 17.02 -11.28
CA ALA A 507 -8.44 18.00 -12.26
C ALA A 507 -7.42 18.28 -13.37
N SER A 508 -6.13 18.37 -13.03
CA SER A 508 -5.07 18.61 -14.03
C SER A 508 -4.87 17.42 -14.96
N ILE A 509 -4.87 16.20 -14.42
CA ILE A 509 -4.80 14.96 -15.21
C ILE A 509 -6.01 14.84 -16.13
N MET A 510 -7.18 15.30 -15.67
CA MET A 510 -8.41 15.22 -16.46
C MET A 510 -8.53 16.29 -17.55
N GLN A 511 -7.63 17.28 -17.60
CA GLN A 511 -7.65 18.27 -18.69
C GLN A 511 -7.45 17.60 -20.06
N PRO A 512 -8.01 18.18 -21.14
CA PRO A 512 -7.66 17.75 -22.50
C PRO A 512 -6.19 18.08 -22.81
N CYS A 513 -5.65 17.49 -23.88
CA CYS A 513 -4.32 17.87 -24.35
C CYS A 513 -4.27 19.38 -24.66
N PRO A 514 -3.13 20.05 -24.40
CA PRO A 514 -2.95 21.45 -24.77
C PRO A 514 -3.21 21.65 -26.26
N ALA A 515 -3.59 22.88 -26.65
CA ALA A 515 -3.86 23.20 -28.04
C ALA A 515 -2.67 22.82 -28.95
N GLY A 516 -2.95 22.05 -30.01
CA GLY A 516 -1.93 21.54 -30.92
C GLY A 516 -1.26 20.22 -30.50
N TYR A 517 -1.59 19.69 -29.32
CA TYR A 517 -1.21 18.34 -28.90
C TYR A 517 -2.39 17.38 -29.01
N SER A 518 -2.12 16.10 -29.16
CA SER A 518 -3.13 15.03 -29.24
C SER A 518 -2.64 13.77 -28.56
N VAL A 519 -3.56 12.98 -28.03
CA VAL A 519 -3.23 11.61 -27.60
C VAL A 519 -3.03 10.77 -28.86
N VAL A 520 -1.86 10.14 -28.95
CA VAL A 520 -1.44 9.38 -30.14
C VAL A 520 -1.43 7.87 -29.86
N VAL A 521 -1.18 7.49 -28.61
CA VAL A 521 -0.98 6.10 -28.21
C VAL A 521 -2.19 5.64 -27.42
N GLN A 522 -2.85 4.59 -27.91
CA GLN A 522 -4.05 4.04 -27.28
C GLN A 522 -3.69 3.42 -25.92
N GLY A 523 -4.31 3.90 -24.85
CA GLY A 523 -4.00 3.56 -23.46
C GLY A 523 -3.20 4.64 -22.72
N ASN A 524 -2.44 5.47 -23.46
CA ASN A 524 -1.52 6.46 -22.91
C ASN A 524 -2.20 7.82 -22.69
N ASN A 525 -1.80 8.52 -21.62
CA ASN A 525 -2.27 9.87 -21.30
C ASN A 525 -1.30 10.98 -21.74
N ASN A 526 -0.17 10.60 -22.34
CA ASN A 526 0.77 11.55 -22.91
C ASN A 526 0.16 12.25 -24.13
N CYS A 527 0.36 13.56 -24.16
CA CYS A 527 -0.04 14.43 -25.24
C CYS A 527 1.15 14.65 -26.15
N TYR A 528 1.01 14.38 -27.45
CA TYR A 528 2.09 14.51 -28.43
C TYR A 528 1.78 15.58 -29.47
N LYS A 529 2.82 16.25 -29.94
CA LYS A 529 2.75 17.25 -31.01
C LYS A 529 3.91 17.03 -31.98
N LEU A 530 3.58 16.81 -33.25
CA LEU A 530 4.57 16.78 -34.32
C LEU A 530 4.93 18.21 -34.72
N VAL A 531 6.20 18.56 -34.64
CA VAL A 531 6.75 19.81 -35.15
C VAL A 531 7.53 19.51 -36.42
N SER A 532 6.95 19.89 -37.57
CA SER A 532 7.53 19.67 -38.89
C SER A 532 8.66 20.64 -39.24
N SER A 533 8.79 21.76 -38.52
CA SER A 533 9.89 22.71 -38.68
C SER A 533 11.19 22.09 -38.18
N ALA A 534 12.05 21.68 -39.10
CA ALA A 534 13.24 20.92 -38.77
C ALA A 534 14.26 21.72 -37.92
N LYS A 535 14.74 21.12 -36.83
CA LYS A 535 15.68 21.74 -35.87
C LYS A 535 16.79 20.76 -35.46
N ALA A 536 17.91 21.33 -35.00
CA ALA A 536 18.92 20.56 -34.27
C ALA A 536 18.31 19.99 -32.98
N TRP A 537 18.83 18.88 -32.49
CA TRP A 537 18.22 18.14 -31.38
C TRP A 537 18.05 19.02 -30.13
N GLN A 538 19.08 19.82 -29.76
CA GLN A 538 19.00 20.69 -28.59
C GLN A 538 17.96 21.81 -28.76
N ASP A 539 17.81 22.37 -29.96
CA ASP A 539 16.81 23.40 -30.23
C ASP A 539 15.39 22.82 -30.24
N ALA A 540 15.25 21.57 -30.69
CA ALA A 540 14.00 20.82 -30.63
C ALA A 540 13.59 20.55 -29.17
N GLU A 541 14.52 20.06 -28.34
CA GLU A 541 14.31 19.87 -26.90
C GLU A 541 13.96 21.18 -26.20
N ASN A 542 14.71 22.26 -26.45
CA ASN A 542 14.42 23.59 -25.88
C ASN A 542 13.01 24.08 -26.23
N GLN A 543 12.55 23.81 -27.46
CA GLN A 543 11.18 24.14 -27.85
C GLN A 543 10.15 23.30 -27.08
N CYS A 544 10.33 21.98 -26.99
CA CYS A 544 9.41 21.13 -26.23
C CYS A 544 9.35 21.54 -24.75
N VAL A 545 10.50 21.86 -24.15
CA VAL A 545 10.61 22.39 -22.78
C VAL A 545 9.88 23.72 -22.63
N SER A 546 9.98 24.63 -23.61
CA SER A 546 9.24 25.90 -23.59
C SER A 546 7.71 25.74 -23.67
N GLU A 547 7.25 24.61 -24.21
CA GLU A 547 5.83 24.23 -24.28
C GLU A 547 5.37 23.37 -23.08
N GLY A 548 6.25 23.15 -22.10
CA GLY A 548 5.94 22.41 -20.86
C GLY A 548 6.11 20.89 -20.96
N GLY A 549 6.85 20.40 -21.96
CA GLY A 549 7.13 18.97 -22.17
C GLY A 549 8.61 18.70 -22.48
N HIS A 550 8.87 17.57 -23.13
CA HIS A 550 10.20 17.17 -23.60
C HIS A 550 10.08 16.57 -25.01
N LEU A 551 11.20 16.29 -25.68
CA LEU A 551 11.17 15.38 -26.82
C LEU A 551 10.64 14.00 -26.39
N ALA A 552 9.85 13.37 -27.26
CA ALA A 552 9.11 12.16 -26.95
C ALA A 552 10.03 11.01 -26.46
N SER A 553 9.66 10.42 -25.33
CA SER A 553 10.19 9.17 -24.81
C SER A 553 9.39 7.97 -25.33
N VAL A 554 10.00 6.77 -25.29
CA VAL A 554 9.40 5.54 -25.81
C VAL A 554 9.69 4.36 -24.87
N HIS A 555 8.63 3.75 -24.34
CA HIS A 555 8.70 2.75 -23.26
C HIS A 555 8.15 1.38 -23.62
N ASN A 556 7.51 1.24 -24.78
CA ASN A 556 7.08 -0.06 -25.29
C ASN A 556 6.92 -0.05 -26.82
N ALA A 557 6.71 -1.24 -27.39
CA ALA A 557 6.58 -1.43 -28.84
C ALA A 557 5.35 -0.73 -29.43
N PHE A 558 4.26 -0.60 -28.67
CA PHE A 558 3.04 0.08 -29.12
C PHE A 558 3.27 1.59 -29.23
N GLU A 559 3.90 2.20 -28.24
CA GLU A 559 4.26 3.61 -28.25
C GLU A 559 5.19 3.93 -29.41
N ASN A 560 6.21 3.08 -29.65
CA ASN A 560 7.11 3.23 -30.79
C ASN A 560 6.36 3.25 -32.14
N ALA A 561 5.47 2.27 -32.34
CA ALA A 561 4.70 2.14 -33.57
C ALA A 561 3.71 3.30 -33.78
N ALA A 562 3.06 3.73 -32.70
CA ALA A 562 2.11 4.84 -32.73
C ALA A 562 2.81 6.17 -33.03
N LEU A 563 3.95 6.44 -32.38
CA LEU A 563 4.77 7.63 -32.68
C LEU A 563 5.29 7.65 -34.11
N SER A 564 5.74 6.50 -34.64
CA SER A 564 6.17 6.41 -36.04
C SER A 564 5.03 6.72 -37.01
N THR A 565 3.84 6.21 -36.73
CA THR A 565 2.64 6.48 -37.51
C THR A 565 2.24 7.96 -37.44
N PHE A 566 2.27 8.55 -36.25
CA PHE A 566 1.94 9.96 -36.02
C PHE A 566 2.93 10.91 -36.68
N ALA A 567 4.22 10.64 -36.57
CA ALA A 567 5.26 11.41 -37.24
C ALA A 567 5.15 11.34 -38.77
N SER A 568 4.55 10.26 -39.29
CA SER A 568 4.29 10.08 -40.73
C SER A 568 2.97 10.72 -41.20
N ALA A 569 2.08 11.13 -40.29
CA ALA A 569 0.76 11.65 -40.62
C ALA A 569 0.80 12.98 -41.39
N ALA A 570 1.92 13.72 -41.31
CA ALA A 570 2.14 14.94 -42.08
C ALA A 570 2.64 14.68 -43.53
N ASN A 571 2.57 13.45 -44.04
CA ASN A 571 3.13 13.02 -45.33
C ASN A 571 4.65 13.30 -45.47
N SER A 572 5.36 13.46 -44.36
CA SER A 572 6.81 13.65 -44.36
C SER A 572 7.52 12.29 -44.34
N ASN A 573 8.27 11.98 -45.40
CA ASN A 573 9.27 10.89 -45.40
C ASN A 573 10.54 11.31 -44.62
N ALA A 574 10.38 12.04 -43.52
CA ALA A 574 11.47 12.61 -42.74
C ALA A 574 11.75 11.79 -41.48
N ASN A 575 13.03 11.60 -41.16
CA ASN A 575 13.42 11.09 -39.86
C ASN A 575 13.01 12.08 -38.76
N THR A 576 12.77 11.55 -37.58
CA THR A 576 12.14 12.31 -36.50
C THR A 576 12.99 12.23 -35.24
N TRP A 577 13.33 13.35 -34.63
CA TRP A 577 13.98 13.34 -33.32
C TRP A 577 13.06 12.83 -32.22
N ILE A 578 13.65 12.00 -31.36
CA ILE A 578 13.08 11.53 -30.09
C ILE A 578 14.03 11.92 -28.95
N GLY A 579 13.58 11.84 -27.70
CA GLY A 579 14.32 12.35 -26.54
C GLY A 579 15.55 11.54 -26.11
N LEU A 580 15.83 10.40 -26.76
CA LEU A 580 16.94 9.53 -26.39
C LEU A 580 18.28 10.12 -26.87
N ASN A 581 19.26 10.19 -25.97
CA ASN A 581 20.59 10.71 -26.27
C ASN A 581 21.66 10.11 -25.33
N ASN A 582 22.93 10.20 -25.70
CA ASN A 582 24.07 9.83 -24.85
C ASN A 582 25.10 10.98 -24.76
N MET A 583 24.65 12.23 -24.85
CA MET A 583 25.52 13.42 -24.87
C MET A 583 26.33 13.58 -23.57
N ASN A 584 25.75 13.18 -22.43
CA ASN A 584 26.39 13.30 -21.11
C ASN A 584 27.24 12.09 -20.73
N SER A 585 27.07 10.95 -21.41
CA SER A 585 27.80 9.72 -21.14
C SER A 585 27.97 8.91 -22.43
N PRO A 586 29.18 8.81 -23.00
CA PRO A 586 29.41 8.14 -24.28
C PRO A 586 28.93 6.69 -24.33
N THR A 587 28.83 6.02 -23.18
CA THR A 587 28.50 4.60 -23.05
C THR A 587 27.05 4.33 -22.65
N SER A 588 26.24 5.35 -22.34
CA SER A 588 24.88 5.15 -21.83
C SER A 588 23.89 6.14 -22.42
N PHE A 589 22.80 5.62 -23.01
CA PHE A 589 21.68 6.42 -23.49
C PHE A 589 20.67 6.69 -22.36
N THR A 590 20.11 7.89 -22.35
CA THR A 590 19.11 8.38 -21.40
C THR A 590 18.05 9.21 -22.11
N TRP A 591 16.81 9.17 -21.65
CA TRP A 591 15.73 10.05 -22.13
C TRP A 591 15.87 11.46 -21.53
N SER A 592 15.55 12.50 -22.32
CA SER A 592 15.62 13.90 -21.87
C SER A 592 14.61 14.25 -20.76
N ASP A 593 13.51 13.51 -20.66
CA ASP A 593 12.49 13.63 -19.61
C ASP A 593 12.84 12.87 -18.31
N GLY A 594 13.99 12.18 -18.26
CA GLY A 594 14.45 11.41 -17.10
C GLY A 594 13.78 10.04 -16.89
N SER A 595 12.92 9.62 -17.83
CA SER A 595 12.20 8.35 -17.79
C SER A 595 13.12 7.12 -18.00
N SER A 596 12.57 5.91 -17.77
CA SER A 596 13.33 4.65 -17.81
C SER A 596 13.71 4.21 -19.24
N THR A 597 14.91 3.66 -19.41
CA THR A 597 15.45 3.15 -20.68
C THR A 597 15.34 1.63 -20.84
N MET A 598 14.40 0.99 -20.15
CA MET A 598 14.23 -0.48 -20.22
C MET A 598 13.82 -1.01 -21.60
N TYR A 599 13.07 -0.23 -22.38
CA TYR A 599 12.68 -0.59 -23.73
C TYR A 599 13.65 0.00 -24.76
N THR A 600 14.04 -0.79 -25.75
CA THR A 600 14.86 -0.33 -26.88
C THR A 600 14.32 -0.85 -28.20
N ASN A 601 14.53 -0.07 -29.28
CA ASN A 601 14.09 -0.45 -30.63
C ASN A 601 15.12 -0.07 -31.71
N TRP A 602 16.39 -0.39 -31.46
CA TRP A 602 17.51 -0.06 -32.34
C TRP A 602 17.43 -0.77 -33.70
N ALA A 603 17.86 -0.08 -34.76
CA ALA A 603 18.08 -0.72 -36.06
C ALA A 603 19.29 -1.66 -36.03
N ASN A 604 19.38 -2.56 -37.02
CA ASN A 604 20.53 -3.46 -37.12
C ASN A 604 21.85 -2.67 -37.24
N GLY A 605 22.83 -3.00 -36.40
CA GLY A 605 24.11 -2.28 -36.33
C GLY A 605 24.08 -0.95 -35.56
N GLN A 606 23.00 -0.65 -34.84
CA GLN A 606 22.88 0.51 -33.95
C GLN A 606 22.91 0.09 -32.47
N PRO A 607 23.33 0.96 -31.55
CA PRO A 607 23.93 2.28 -31.80
C PRO A 607 25.33 2.16 -32.42
N MET A 608 25.68 3.07 -33.35
CA MET A 608 27.01 3.05 -33.98
C MET A 608 28.11 3.40 -32.98
N GLN A 609 29.04 2.47 -32.77
CA GLN A 609 30.24 2.67 -31.95
C GLN A 609 31.50 2.68 -32.83
N PRO A 610 32.48 3.59 -32.64
CA PRO A 610 32.49 4.80 -31.83
C PRO A 610 32.32 6.04 -32.73
N THR A 611 31.19 6.73 -32.69
CA THR A 611 31.04 7.94 -33.51
C THR A 611 30.37 9.08 -32.75
N ALA A 612 30.71 10.31 -33.15
CA ALA A 612 30.22 11.60 -32.63
C ALA A 612 28.70 11.84 -32.80
N MET A 613 27.91 10.78 -32.92
CA MET A 613 26.47 10.78 -33.14
C MET A 613 25.76 10.49 -31.81
N HIS A 614 25.47 11.54 -31.06
CA HIS A 614 24.98 11.42 -29.68
C HIS A 614 23.46 11.48 -29.51
N CYS A 615 22.73 11.77 -30.58
CA CYS A 615 21.29 11.97 -30.57
C CYS A 615 20.59 10.89 -31.38
N VAL A 616 19.36 10.56 -31.01
CA VAL A 616 18.63 9.43 -31.61
C VAL A 616 17.44 9.93 -32.40
N GLN A 617 17.34 9.42 -33.63
CA GLN A 617 16.20 9.63 -34.52
C GLN A 617 15.44 8.33 -34.73
N GLN A 618 14.13 8.43 -34.91
CA GLN A 618 13.31 7.34 -35.42
C GLN A 618 13.26 7.41 -36.95
N GLY A 619 13.47 6.27 -37.61
CA GLY A 619 13.47 6.17 -39.07
C GLY A 619 12.09 6.42 -39.69
N ALA A 620 12.06 7.22 -40.77
CA ALA A 620 10.87 7.48 -41.57
C ALA A 620 10.23 6.19 -42.13
N LYS A 621 8.91 6.22 -42.36
CA LYS A 621 8.14 5.09 -42.94
C LYS A 621 8.71 4.56 -44.26
N GLY A 622 9.24 5.45 -45.12
CA GLY A 622 9.86 5.08 -46.39
C GLY A 622 11.38 4.79 -46.33
N SER A 623 11.99 4.80 -45.14
CA SER A 623 13.42 4.56 -44.98
C SER A 623 13.76 3.05 -44.96
N SER A 624 15.04 2.72 -45.03
CA SER A 624 15.55 1.34 -44.87
C SER A 624 15.41 0.79 -43.44
N SER A 625 14.98 1.61 -42.47
CA SER A 625 14.83 1.23 -41.06
C SER A 625 13.61 1.92 -40.44
N PRO A 626 12.40 1.68 -40.98
CA PRO A 626 11.18 2.37 -40.58
C PRO A 626 10.84 2.05 -39.12
N ALA A 627 10.46 3.07 -38.35
CA ALA A 627 10.14 2.98 -36.92
C ALA A 627 11.29 2.51 -36.00
N LEU A 628 12.47 2.17 -36.54
CA LEU A 628 13.65 1.76 -35.77
C LEU A 628 14.51 2.98 -35.41
N TRP A 629 15.28 2.85 -34.33
CA TRP A 629 16.12 3.92 -33.81
C TRP A 629 17.52 3.88 -34.40
N MET A 630 18.05 5.06 -34.73
CA MET A 630 19.40 5.24 -35.26
C MET A 630 20.08 6.41 -34.56
N THR A 631 21.38 6.30 -34.31
CA THR A 631 22.19 7.44 -33.87
C THR A 631 22.43 8.40 -35.04
N ALA A 632 22.38 9.71 -34.77
CA ALA A 632 22.67 10.76 -35.73
C ALA A 632 23.40 11.94 -35.08
N SER A 633 24.00 12.79 -35.92
CA SER A 633 24.62 14.03 -35.44
C SER A 633 23.56 14.96 -34.85
N CYS A 634 23.75 15.40 -33.61
CA CYS A 634 22.81 16.29 -32.92
C CYS A 634 22.58 17.63 -33.63
N SER A 635 23.51 18.05 -34.51
CA SER A 635 23.40 19.26 -35.34
C SER A 635 22.51 19.10 -36.58
N MET A 636 22.08 17.88 -36.92
CA MET A 636 21.19 17.67 -38.04
C MET A 636 19.81 18.30 -37.77
N ALA A 637 19.28 19.00 -38.77
CA ALA A 637 17.93 19.53 -38.69
C ALA A 637 16.92 18.44 -39.05
N GLN A 638 16.05 18.08 -38.10
CA GLN A 638 14.95 17.13 -38.34
C GLN A 638 13.64 17.62 -37.75
N GLN A 639 12.53 17.12 -38.28
CA GLN A 639 11.27 17.19 -37.56
C GLN A 639 11.38 16.44 -36.25
N PHE A 640 10.48 16.73 -35.31
CA PHE A 640 10.55 16.17 -33.97
C PHE A 640 9.18 16.08 -33.35
N VAL A 641 9.03 15.19 -32.36
CA VAL A 641 7.78 15.04 -31.61
C VAL A 641 8.04 15.51 -30.19
N CYS A 642 7.27 16.50 -29.75
CA CYS A 642 7.19 16.87 -28.34
C CYS A 642 6.17 15.97 -27.64
N SER A 643 6.43 15.63 -26.37
CA SER A 643 5.49 14.96 -25.48
C SER A 643 5.31 15.76 -24.18
N ILE A 644 4.07 15.87 -23.74
CA ILE A 644 3.70 16.38 -22.41
C ILE A 644 3.05 15.22 -21.66
N ASN A 645 3.66 14.83 -20.55
CA ASN A 645 3.15 13.76 -19.71
C ASN A 645 2.08 14.32 -18.77
N GLN A 646 0.80 14.10 -19.08
CA GLN A 646 -0.34 14.53 -18.24
C GLN A 646 -0.61 13.60 -17.07
#